data_AF-A0A1F9LMS3-F1
#
_entry.id   AF-A0A1F9LMS3-F1
#
_cell.length_a   1.000
_cell.length_b   1.000
_cell.length_c   1.000
_cell.angle_alpha   90.00
_cell.angle_beta   90.00
_cell.angle_gamma   90.00
#
_symmetry.space_group_name_H-M   'P 1'
#
loop_
_entity.id
_entity.type
_entity.pdbx_description
1 polymer ?
#
loop_
_entity_poly.entity_id
_entity_poly.type
_entity_poly.pdbx_seq_one_letter_code
_entity_poly.pdbx_strand_id
1 'polypeptide(L)'
;MKQQVITTIRRPCFSLCVLLAILLLYAPLARAAISLVGSSTATQKNSFDLTLAVPVGVTTGHVLLAQVILRATDSITAPAGWTLIDSKSSGATLTQAIYYRVATATEPASYAWTSLRNDWAGGMVAYRGVDTAANPINVASGQANGSSTSVTAPTVTTTVSNALLVGFFVTANKNDFSGTAGMAERYRQSYANTTTSLLATDETKAAAGATGTRTATANAADVNIGHLIALKPTIFDHFLVEASAGGTIPAQTSGLPFSIKITAQTVANLTDTGFTGTVNITASGALAAGGGTTAAFVNGVLASHSITIVNLGSYSITATNSAGAQTGTSNAFLVVAGAAAKLQILVPGETAASGTPTGKTGTPTAQDEGVAFTVRVNAVDAFWNVITTRVDTVGLTASDGAAILPANAPLVAGTRTFSITLNTPPSATITASDITAPAITADTSPSIPINAGGGNFNAYETSTGAGAVTGVIKTKVAGTAFTLDIIAIKGGAIDPVYASQVRIELLDSSNNSAALDADGCRSSWATIQTLPLMQFVAGDLGRKAATFTENNAWPDARIKVTSVTGGARRGCSNNNFAIRPASFTGVSVQDSNWQTAGTSRTLNNTAATGGVVHKAGQPFRVNATAVNSAAGITTNYSGTPTANLTACLLPTGCLNGNLGALSIGTAAVSGVLTATNATYSETGAFTMQLEDQTFAAVDAADSTAAERSIISAALNVGRFVPDHFDLTANNTPSFKTFNDTACASRSFTYIGQPFGYATAPQTLVTAKNLANNTTVNYAGNLWKIAAVDVSQVYANAQAAYTTAINPATVTPNNNGTGTVTPAAADTLTFTRDDPTTVTPEIPFNAAISLSVNLADNSETATPGNGVIATTAAFTFNGSGSGIAFDAGSEFRFGRLQLLNGFGPETVPLVLPSSAEYFDSTSTWKTNSADSCTAFLFNSKIETGITVSSIPPATLQLSAGQGRLTLTPATDSGDPGGTVAIDYANIPVWLLPAGSATVEAVFGIYRGNDRIINWREILK
;
A
#
# COMPACT_ATOMS: atom_id res chain seq x y z
N MET A 1 34.57 -37.74 15.79
CA MET A 1 34.53 -37.08 17.11
C MET A 1 34.44 -35.58 16.89
N LYS A 2 33.42 -34.97 17.50
CA LYS A 2 33.34 -33.59 18.02
C LYS A 2 33.91 -32.45 17.15
N GLN A 3 33.00 -31.59 16.69
CA GLN A 3 33.13 -30.16 16.99
C GLN A 3 31.74 -29.52 17.04
N GLN A 4 31.31 -29.21 18.26
CA GLN A 4 30.20 -28.33 18.56
C GLN A 4 30.67 -27.40 19.68
N VAL A 5 30.11 -26.18 19.67
CA VAL A 5 30.26 -25.06 20.61
C VAL A 5 31.52 -24.21 20.34
N ILE A 6 31.43 -22.94 19.92
CA ILE A 6 30.92 -21.79 20.69
C ILE A 6 30.16 -20.78 19.79
N THR A 7 28.88 -20.58 20.10
CA THR A 7 28.10 -19.35 19.92
C THR A 7 28.73 -18.19 20.69
N THR A 8 28.76 -16.94 20.18
CA THR A 8 28.04 -15.75 20.72
C THR A 8 28.39 -14.46 19.92
N ILE A 9 27.37 -13.60 19.73
CA ILE A 9 27.32 -12.12 19.51
C ILE A 9 27.43 -11.53 18.08
N ARG A 10 26.34 -10.80 17.73
CA ARG A 10 26.19 -9.62 16.83
C ARG A 10 25.50 -9.82 15.48
N ARG A 11 24.17 -9.73 15.49
CA ARG A 11 23.46 -8.78 14.60
C ARG A 11 23.40 -7.44 15.36
N PRO A 12 23.70 -6.29 14.71
CA PRO A 12 22.82 -5.73 13.70
C PRO A 12 23.58 -5.09 12.51
N CYS A 13 23.57 -5.75 11.35
CA CYS A 13 24.08 -5.17 10.09
C CYS A 13 22.95 -4.71 9.14
N PHE A 14 21.69 -4.83 9.56
CA PHE A 14 20.54 -4.47 8.70
C PHE A 14 20.10 -3.00 8.83
N SER A 15 20.45 -2.32 9.92
CA SER A 15 20.13 -0.89 10.10
C SER A 15 21.16 0.04 9.48
N LEU A 16 22.37 -0.43 9.17
CA LEU A 16 23.43 0.38 8.56
C LEU A 16 23.27 0.48 7.04
N CYS A 17 22.73 -0.55 6.37
CA CYS A 17 22.42 -0.50 4.93
C CYS A 17 21.19 0.37 4.60
N VAL A 18 20.20 0.45 5.49
CA VAL A 18 19.05 1.36 5.31
C VAL A 18 19.45 2.82 5.59
N LEU A 19 20.36 3.07 6.54
CA LEU A 19 20.90 4.41 6.77
C LEU A 19 21.81 4.89 5.62
N LEU A 20 22.54 3.98 4.95
CA LEU A 20 23.36 4.30 3.78
C LEU A 20 22.52 4.50 2.51
N ALA A 21 21.40 3.78 2.36
CA ALA A 21 20.43 3.98 1.26
C ALA A 21 19.60 5.27 1.43
N ILE A 22 19.30 5.69 2.67
CA ILE A 22 18.63 6.97 2.95
C ILE A 22 19.59 8.16 2.84
N LEU A 23 20.90 7.98 3.09
CA LEU A 23 21.90 9.03 2.82
C LEU A 23 22.15 9.27 1.32
N LEU A 24 21.92 8.26 0.47
CA LEU A 24 22.04 8.37 -0.99
C LEU A 24 20.83 9.04 -1.66
N LEU A 25 19.70 9.20 -0.95
CA LEU A 25 18.53 9.97 -1.42
C LEU A 25 18.66 11.48 -1.18
N TYR A 26 19.74 11.94 -0.55
CA TYR A 26 20.05 13.35 -0.33
C TYR A 26 21.55 13.65 -0.54
N ALA A 27 22.14 13.14 -1.63
CA ALA A 27 23.37 13.77 -2.11
C ALA A 27 23.04 15.25 -2.44
N PRO A 28 23.71 16.24 -1.86
CA PRO A 28 23.45 17.63 -2.21
C PRO A 28 23.70 17.80 -3.70
N LEU A 29 22.67 18.25 -4.43
CA LEU A 29 22.81 18.64 -5.84
C LEU A 29 24.07 19.51 -5.97
N ALA A 30 24.96 19.17 -6.89
CA ALA A 30 26.10 20.02 -7.20
C ALA A 30 25.56 21.37 -7.69
N ARG A 31 26.08 22.48 -7.15
CA ARG A 31 25.56 23.83 -7.43
C ARG A 31 26.63 24.62 -8.14
N ALA A 32 26.26 25.26 -9.23
CA ALA A 32 27.15 26.06 -10.05
C ALA A 32 27.65 27.28 -9.26
N ALA A 33 28.90 27.69 -9.48
CA ALA A 33 29.46 28.86 -8.80
C ALA A 33 28.89 30.17 -9.38
N ILE A 34 28.39 31.06 -8.50
CA ILE A 34 28.01 32.42 -8.89
C ILE A 34 29.27 33.25 -9.15
N SER A 35 29.30 34.00 -10.25
CA SER A 35 30.42 34.89 -10.59
C SER A 35 29.98 36.25 -11.12
N LEU A 36 30.81 37.27 -10.90
CA LEU A 36 30.57 38.65 -11.34
C LEU A 36 30.62 38.74 -12.87
N VAL A 37 29.65 39.46 -13.44
CA VAL A 37 29.60 39.85 -14.85
C VAL A 37 30.17 41.26 -15.01
N GLY A 38 29.71 42.21 -14.19
CA GLY A 38 30.18 43.59 -14.19
C GLY A 38 29.44 44.45 -13.18
N SER A 39 29.88 45.71 -13.04
CA SER A 39 29.22 46.71 -12.20
C SER A 39 29.17 48.09 -12.86
N SER A 40 28.26 48.94 -12.38
CA SER A 40 28.12 50.34 -12.79
C SER A 40 27.69 51.20 -11.59
N THR A 41 27.95 52.50 -11.63
CA THR A 41 27.51 53.45 -10.60
C THR A 41 27.02 54.74 -11.25
N ALA A 42 26.12 55.44 -10.58
CA ALA A 42 25.68 56.77 -10.99
C ALA A 42 25.31 57.61 -9.77
N THR A 43 25.38 58.93 -9.95
CA THR A 43 24.93 59.88 -8.95
C THR A 43 24.25 61.08 -9.63
N GLN A 44 23.21 61.63 -9.02
CA GLN A 44 22.45 62.76 -9.58
C GLN A 44 22.00 63.71 -8.47
N LYS A 45 22.07 65.02 -8.72
CA LYS A 45 21.63 66.07 -7.79
C LYS A 45 20.55 66.93 -8.41
N ASN A 46 19.64 67.43 -7.58
CA ASN A 46 18.49 68.23 -8.02
C ASN A 46 17.66 67.56 -9.13
N SER A 47 17.74 66.23 -9.23
CA SER A 47 16.99 65.41 -10.18
C SER A 47 15.95 64.59 -9.41
N PHE A 48 14.78 64.42 -10.01
CA PHE A 48 13.73 63.55 -9.47
C PHE A 48 13.91 62.09 -9.92
N ASP A 49 14.96 61.79 -10.70
CA ASP A 49 15.34 60.45 -11.11
C ASP A 49 16.82 60.12 -10.87
N LEU A 50 17.10 58.82 -10.76
CA LEU A 50 18.43 58.23 -10.83
C LEU A 50 18.48 57.27 -12.00
N THR A 51 19.27 57.61 -13.01
CA THR A 51 19.58 56.72 -14.15
C THR A 51 20.86 55.92 -13.89
N LEU A 52 20.77 54.59 -13.89
CA LEU A 52 21.91 53.66 -13.79
C LEU A 52 22.09 52.87 -15.09
N ALA A 53 23.30 52.87 -15.62
CA ALA A 53 23.66 52.08 -16.80
C ALA A 53 23.65 50.57 -16.49
N VAL A 54 23.21 49.75 -17.43
CA VAL A 54 23.35 48.29 -17.32
C VAL A 54 24.84 47.94 -17.46
N PRO A 55 25.44 47.13 -16.56
CA PRO A 55 26.84 46.74 -16.67
C PRO A 55 27.19 46.07 -17.99
N VAL A 56 28.40 46.33 -18.50
CA VAL A 56 28.91 45.69 -19.73
C VAL A 56 28.97 44.17 -19.55
N GLY A 57 28.55 43.41 -20.58
CA GLY A 57 28.57 41.94 -20.56
C GLY A 57 27.29 41.29 -20.01
N VAL A 58 26.27 42.07 -19.64
CA VAL A 58 24.96 41.54 -19.28
C VAL A 58 24.28 40.90 -20.49
N THR A 59 23.84 39.66 -20.32
CA THR A 59 23.05 38.87 -21.27
C THR A 59 21.86 38.23 -20.55
N THR A 60 20.92 37.64 -21.29
CA THR A 60 19.76 36.92 -20.74
C THR A 60 20.16 35.98 -19.60
N GLY A 61 19.39 35.98 -18.51
CA GLY A 61 19.55 35.08 -17.37
C GLY A 61 20.53 35.57 -16.29
N HIS A 62 21.27 36.66 -16.52
CA HIS A 62 22.06 37.29 -15.45
C HIS A 62 21.15 37.98 -14.43
N VAL A 63 21.52 37.95 -13.15
CA VAL A 63 20.80 38.64 -12.08
C VAL A 63 21.49 39.95 -11.78
N LEU A 64 20.74 41.05 -11.94
CA LEU A 64 21.17 42.41 -11.65
C LEU A 64 20.66 42.77 -10.26
N LEU A 65 21.53 43.29 -9.40
CA LEU A 65 21.17 43.92 -8.13
C LEU A 65 21.45 45.42 -8.23
N ALA A 66 20.46 46.24 -7.94
CA ALA A 66 20.59 47.69 -7.91
C ALA A 66 20.47 48.20 -6.46
N GLN A 67 21.54 48.82 -5.97
CA GLN A 67 21.56 49.64 -4.76
C GLN A 67 21.13 51.04 -5.13
N VAL A 68 19.98 51.48 -4.65
CA VAL A 68 19.41 52.81 -4.94
C VAL A 68 19.29 53.58 -3.65
N ILE A 69 19.90 54.75 -3.63
CA ILE A 69 19.93 55.62 -2.46
C ILE A 69 19.30 56.96 -2.80
N LEU A 70 18.40 57.39 -1.92
CA LEU A 70 17.77 58.71 -1.92
C LEU A 70 18.14 59.42 -0.63
N ARG A 71 18.66 60.66 -0.72
CA ARG A 71 18.95 61.50 0.46
C ARG A 71 17.70 62.19 0.99
N ALA A 72 16.68 61.39 1.26
CA ALA A 72 15.42 61.78 1.86
C ALA A 72 14.70 60.52 2.39
N THR A 73 13.55 60.71 3.03
CA THR A 73 12.71 59.62 3.56
C THR A 73 11.49 59.31 2.70
N ASP A 74 11.56 59.62 1.40
CA ASP A 74 10.45 59.39 0.47
C ASP A 74 10.53 58.00 -0.19
N SER A 75 9.40 57.55 -0.73
CA SER A 75 9.31 56.32 -1.50
C SER A 75 10.09 56.43 -2.81
N ILE A 76 10.73 55.32 -3.19
CA ILE A 76 11.46 55.19 -4.45
C ILE A 76 10.62 54.31 -5.38
N THR A 77 10.27 54.83 -6.55
CA THR A 77 9.55 54.07 -7.59
C THR A 77 10.56 53.46 -8.55
N ALA A 78 10.56 52.13 -8.64
CA ALA A 78 11.43 51.39 -9.55
C ALA A 78 10.87 51.31 -10.98
N PRO A 79 11.74 51.26 -12.01
CA PRO A 79 11.32 51.00 -13.37
C PRO A 79 10.72 49.59 -13.53
N ALA A 80 9.92 49.40 -14.59
CA ALA A 80 9.17 48.17 -14.80
C ALA A 80 10.06 46.90 -14.83
N GLY A 81 9.60 45.86 -14.13
CA GLY A 81 10.27 44.56 -14.04
C GLY A 81 11.48 44.51 -13.10
N TRP A 82 11.64 45.50 -12.22
CA TRP A 82 12.50 45.41 -11.04
C TRP A 82 11.65 45.03 -9.82
N THR A 83 12.19 44.15 -8.96
CA THR A 83 11.53 43.68 -7.74
C THR A 83 12.30 44.17 -6.52
N LEU A 84 11.61 44.77 -5.55
CA LEU A 84 12.23 45.23 -4.30
C LEU A 84 12.63 44.02 -3.44
N ILE A 85 13.88 44.01 -2.94
CA ILE A 85 14.38 43.00 -2.00
C ILE A 85 14.19 43.47 -0.56
N ASP A 86 14.72 44.66 -0.25
CA ASP A 86 14.59 45.30 1.05
C ASP A 86 14.77 46.82 0.91
N SER A 87 14.14 47.58 1.80
CA SER A 87 14.34 49.02 1.93
C SER A 87 14.42 49.42 3.39
N LYS A 88 15.33 50.36 3.69
CA LYS A 88 15.52 50.93 5.02
C LYS A 88 15.65 52.44 4.91
N SER A 89 15.06 53.13 5.88
CA SER A 89 15.16 54.57 6.05
C SER A 89 15.75 54.90 7.41
N SER A 90 16.59 55.93 7.49
CA SER A 90 17.13 56.45 8.75
C SER A 90 16.14 57.30 9.55
N GLY A 91 14.90 57.46 9.05
CA GLY A 91 13.83 58.22 9.69
C GLY A 91 13.87 59.73 9.43
N ALA A 92 14.99 60.30 8.98
CA ALA A 92 15.06 61.73 8.63
C ALA A 92 15.94 62.11 7.44
N THR A 93 16.96 61.31 7.07
CA THR A 93 18.05 61.79 6.18
C THR A 93 18.37 60.92 4.98
N LEU A 94 18.06 59.63 5.03
CA LEU A 94 18.60 58.66 4.08
C LEU A 94 17.65 57.48 3.91
N THR A 95 17.41 57.10 2.66
CA THR A 95 16.71 55.86 2.31
C THR A 95 17.56 55.05 1.34
N GLN A 96 17.75 53.77 1.64
CA GLN A 96 18.41 52.81 0.75
C GLN A 96 17.42 51.71 0.41
N ALA A 97 17.28 51.41 -0.88
CA ALA A 97 16.48 50.32 -1.39
C ALA A 97 17.33 49.43 -2.30
N ILE A 98 17.25 48.12 -2.12
CA ILE A 98 17.93 47.15 -2.98
C ILE A 98 16.88 46.45 -3.84
N TYR A 99 17.08 46.47 -5.15
CA TYR A 99 16.20 45.81 -6.12
C TYR A 99 16.95 44.70 -6.85
N TYR A 100 16.22 43.69 -7.33
CA TYR A 100 16.75 42.74 -8.30
C TYR A 100 15.96 42.73 -9.60
N ARG A 101 16.63 42.29 -10.67
CA ARG A 101 16.05 41.97 -11.95
C ARG A 101 16.78 40.77 -12.57
N VAL A 102 16.05 39.88 -13.23
CA VAL A 102 16.62 38.88 -14.12
C VAL A 102 16.68 39.46 -15.53
N ALA A 103 17.88 39.52 -16.12
CA ALA A 103 18.10 40.05 -17.45
C ALA A 103 17.37 39.21 -18.51
N THR A 104 16.75 39.90 -19.46
CA THR A 104 16.03 39.32 -20.59
C THR A 104 16.89 39.40 -21.87
N ALA A 105 16.36 38.89 -22.99
CA ALA A 105 17.04 38.97 -24.29
C ALA A 105 17.25 40.42 -24.80
N THR A 106 16.50 41.38 -24.25
CA THR A 106 16.60 42.80 -24.60
C THR A 106 16.68 43.63 -23.33
N GLU A 107 17.90 43.98 -22.92
CA GLU A 107 18.12 44.94 -21.82
C GLU A 107 18.39 46.35 -22.40
N PRO A 108 17.72 47.40 -21.89
CA PRO A 108 18.01 48.78 -22.27
C PRO A 108 19.41 49.18 -21.78
N ALA A 109 20.01 50.22 -22.37
CA ALA A 109 21.32 50.70 -21.96
C ALA A 109 21.36 51.22 -20.50
N SER A 110 20.22 51.65 -19.96
CA SER A 110 20.10 52.14 -18.58
C SER A 110 18.66 52.04 -18.06
N TYR A 111 18.51 52.13 -16.74
CA TYR A 111 17.23 52.14 -16.01
C TYR A 111 17.12 53.38 -15.12
N ALA A 112 15.92 53.97 -15.00
CA ALA A 112 15.67 55.16 -14.20
C ALA A 112 14.72 54.88 -13.01
N TRP A 113 15.16 55.19 -11.79
CA TRP A 113 14.34 55.19 -10.57
C TRP A 113 13.86 56.61 -10.27
N THR A 114 12.65 56.79 -9.72
CA THR A 114 12.05 58.12 -9.50
C THR A 114 11.53 58.32 -8.08
N SER A 115 11.44 59.57 -7.61
CA SER A 115 10.85 59.97 -6.31
C SER A 115 10.37 61.42 -6.34
N LEU A 116 9.57 61.86 -5.36
CA LEU A 116 9.19 63.27 -5.19
C LEU A 116 10.26 64.08 -4.45
N ARG A 117 11.39 63.45 -4.15
CA ARG A 117 12.60 64.06 -3.59
C ARG A 117 13.78 63.87 -4.53
N ASN A 118 14.77 64.72 -4.34
CA ASN A 118 15.97 64.78 -5.16
C ASN A 118 17.21 64.36 -4.36
N ASP A 119 18.32 64.23 -5.08
CA ASP A 119 19.65 63.81 -4.59
C ASP A 119 19.79 62.29 -4.38
N TRP A 120 20.50 61.70 -5.35
CA TRP A 120 20.57 60.27 -5.55
C TRP A 120 22.00 59.79 -5.69
N ALA A 121 22.21 58.56 -5.23
CA ALA A 121 23.36 57.77 -5.58
C ALA A 121 22.92 56.32 -5.79
N GLY A 122 23.63 55.58 -6.63
CA GLY A 122 23.36 54.17 -6.77
C GLY A 122 24.42 53.42 -7.53
N GLY A 123 24.33 52.11 -7.46
CA GLY A 123 25.19 51.22 -8.20
C GLY A 123 24.49 49.91 -8.51
N MET A 124 24.91 49.29 -9.60
CA MET A 124 24.38 48.03 -10.08
C MET A 124 25.50 47.00 -10.19
N VAL A 125 25.25 45.78 -9.73
CA VAL A 125 26.13 44.62 -9.94
C VAL A 125 25.34 43.54 -10.67
N ALA A 126 25.98 42.89 -11.64
CA ALA A 126 25.39 41.78 -12.38
C ALA A 126 26.15 40.48 -12.10
N TYR A 127 25.42 39.39 -11.87
CA TYR A 127 25.97 38.07 -11.61
C TYR A 127 25.39 37.02 -12.55
N ARG A 128 26.21 36.02 -12.89
CA ARG A 128 25.80 34.80 -13.59
C ARG A 128 25.88 33.60 -12.65
N GLY A 129 25.17 32.52 -13.00
CA GLY A 129 25.12 31.30 -12.17
C GLY A 129 24.14 31.38 -10.98
N VAL A 130 23.26 32.39 -10.96
CA VAL A 130 22.22 32.56 -9.94
C VAL A 130 20.96 31.79 -10.39
N ASP A 131 20.24 31.19 -9.43
CA ASP A 131 18.97 30.51 -9.67
C ASP A 131 17.87 31.52 -10.02
N THR A 132 17.37 31.47 -11.25
CA THR A 132 16.32 32.38 -11.75
C THR A 132 14.96 31.71 -11.91
N ALA A 133 14.83 30.41 -11.57
CA ALA A 133 13.62 29.62 -11.84
C ALA A 133 12.44 29.96 -10.91
N ALA A 134 12.71 30.54 -9.73
CA ALA A 134 11.67 30.97 -8.79
C ALA A 134 11.98 32.33 -8.14
N ASN A 135 13.07 32.42 -7.37
CA ASN A 135 13.54 33.65 -6.74
C ASN A 135 15.08 33.61 -6.61
N PRO A 136 15.81 34.57 -7.18
CA PRO A 136 17.27 34.62 -7.08
C PRO A 136 17.79 34.92 -5.67
N ILE A 137 16.93 35.46 -4.81
CA ILE A 137 17.30 35.83 -3.44
C ILE A 137 17.06 34.65 -2.51
N ASN A 138 18.14 34.18 -1.86
CA ASN A 138 18.05 33.17 -0.83
C ASN A 138 17.53 33.75 0.49
N VAL A 139 18.12 34.87 0.93
CA VAL A 139 17.75 35.60 2.13
C VAL A 139 18.36 36.99 2.07
N ALA A 140 17.71 37.98 2.67
CA ALA A 140 18.20 39.34 2.76
C ALA A 140 17.90 39.91 4.15
N SER A 141 18.75 40.82 4.61
CA SER A 141 18.49 41.60 5.82
C SER A 141 19.16 42.96 5.74
N GLY A 142 18.52 43.96 6.36
CA GLY A 142 18.94 45.35 6.32
C GLY A 142 18.80 46.01 7.68
N GLN A 143 19.66 46.98 7.96
CA GLN A 143 19.61 47.77 9.18
C GLN A 143 19.95 49.22 8.90
N ALA A 144 19.09 50.13 9.35
CA ALA A 144 19.45 51.53 9.53
C ALA A 144 20.16 51.68 10.87
N ASN A 145 21.37 52.21 10.85
CA ASN A 145 22.20 52.37 12.05
C ASN A 145 22.14 53.82 12.55
N GLY A 146 22.41 54.00 13.84
CA GLY A 146 22.73 55.32 14.39
C GLY A 146 24.04 55.87 13.80
N SER A 147 24.31 57.15 14.03
CA SER A 147 25.55 57.79 13.55
C SER A 147 26.79 57.09 14.13
N SER A 148 27.61 56.51 13.26
CA SER A 148 28.80 55.73 13.64
C SER A 148 29.79 55.65 12.48
N THR A 149 31.05 55.27 12.77
CA THR A 149 32.02 54.87 11.73
C THR A 149 31.79 53.42 11.26
N SER A 150 31.02 52.62 11.99
CA SER A 150 30.75 51.21 11.68
C SER A 150 29.41 51.05 10.98
N VAL A 151 29.43 50.83 9.67
CA VAL A 151 28.23 50.57 8.86
C VAL A 151 27.95 49.07 8.88
N THR A 152 27.10 48.64 9.81
CA THR A 152 26.78 47.23 10.03
C THR A 152 25.60 46.79 9.18
N ALA A 153 25.77 45.68 8.48
CA ALA A 153 24.72 44.88 7.87
C ALA A 153 24.47 43.64 8.76
N PRO A 154 23.21 43.36 9.12
CA PRO A 154 22.84 42.26 10.02
C PRO A 154 23.15 40.89 9.38
N THR A 155 23.38 39.88 10.22
CA THR A 155 23.58 38.51 9.76
C THR A 155 22.35 38.00 9.02
N VAL A 156 22.59 37.19 7.99
CA VAL A 156 21.55 36.36 7.36
C VAL A 156 21.87 34.89 7.61
N THR A 157 20.88 34.01 7.48
CA THR A 157 21.09 32.55 7.56
C THR A 157 20.80 31.97 6.20
N THR A 158 21.85 31.60 5.46
CA THR A 158 21.67 31.02 4.14
C THR A 158 21.10 29.61 4.29
N THR A 159 20.08 29.27 3.50
CA THR A 159 19.51 27.91 3.46
C THR A 159 20.22 27.02 2.44
N VAL A 160 21.26 27.56 1.79
CA VAL A 160 21.91 26.98 0.62
C VAL A 160 23.43 27.11 0.71
N SER A 161 24.13 26.01 0.40
CA SER A 161 25.58 26.01 0.16
C SER A 161 25.91 26.79 -1.11
N ASN A 162 27.14 27.31 -1.17
CA ASN A 162 27.65 28.14 -2.26
C ASN A 162 26.82 29.40 -2.57
N ALA A 163 26.09 29.93 -1.58
CA ALA A 163 25.41 31.22 -1.70
C ALA A 163 26.43 32.34 -1.91
N LEU A 164 26.13 33.31 -2.78
CA LEU A 164 26.93 34.53 -2.87
C LEU A 164 26.32 35.60 -1.96
N LEU A 165 27.06 36.04 -0.96
CA LEU A 165 26.66 37.17 -0.13
C LEU A 165 27.13 38.47 -0.75
N VAL A 166 26.23 39.41 -0.96
CA VAL A 166 26.50 40.75 -1.46
C VAL A 166 26.14 41.75 -0.35
N GLY A 167 27.13 42.49 0.12
CA GLY A 167 26.99 43.54 1.11
C GLY A 167 26.86 44.91 0.43
N PHE A 168 25.84 45.66 0.80
CA PHE A 168 25.59 47.02 0.33
C PHE A 168 25.62 47.99 1.51
N PHE A 169 26.51 48.96 1.47
CA PHE A 169 26.76 49.90 2.56
C PHE A 169 26.63 51.34 2.05
N VAL A 170 26.07 52.21 2.89
CA VAL A 170 25.92 53.64 2.55
C VAL A 170 26.03 54.53 3.79
N THR A 171 26.63 55.71 3.62
CA THR A 171 26.58 56.83 4.58
C THR A 171 25.85 58.02 3.97
N ALA A 172 25.14 58.80 4.80
CA ALA A 172 24.34 59.93 4.35
C ALA A 172 25.18 61.04 3.73
N ASN A 173 26.35 61.30 4.31
CA ASN A 173 27.39 62.27 3.97
C ASN A 173 28.64 61.57 3.40
N LYS A 174 29.50 62.35 2.74
CA LYS A 174 30.66 61.84 2.01
C LYS A 174 31.64 61.19 2.99
N ASN A 175 31.92 59.92 2.79
CA ASN A 175 32.89 59.14 3.54
C ASN A 175 33.71 58.24 2.61
N ASP A 176 34.88 57.85 3.08
CA ASP A 176 35.69 56.79 2.48
C ASP A 176 35.58 55.52 3.33
N PHE A 177 35.23 54.39 2.71
CA PHE A 177 35.16 53.08 3.37
C PHE A 177 36.49 52.32 3.37
N SER A 178 36.95 51.77 4.49
CA SER A 178 38.13 50.87 4.51
C SER A 178 37.71 49.40 4.32
N GLY A 179 37.16 49.06 3.15
CA GLY A 179 36.76 47.70 2.76
C GLY A 179 35.81 46.97 3.72
N THR A 180 35.53 45.69 3.45
CA THR A 180 34.75 44.81 4.33
C THR A 180 35.50 43.49 4.48
N ALA A 181 35.87 43.13 5.71
CA ALA A 181 36.71 41.97 5.96
C ALA A 181 36.12 40.67 5.36
N GLY A 182 36.93 39.97 4.56
CA GLY A 182 36.54 38.71 3.91
C GLY A 182 35.70 38.84 2.64
N MET A 183 35.37 40.07 2.20
CA MET A 183 34.56 40.33 1.01
C MET A 183 35.32 41.15 -0.04
N ALA A 184 35.10 40.83 -1.32
CA ALA A 184 35.71 41.50 -2.47
C ALA A 184 34.88 42.70 -2.94
N GLU A 185 35.50 43.88 -3.01
CA GLU A 185 34.86 45.11 -3.47
C GLU A 185 34.45 45.02 -4.95
N ARG A 186 33.22 45.46 -5.25
CA ARG A 186 32.61 45.44 -6.60
C ARG A 186 32.43 46.82 -7.19
N TYR A 187 32.09 47.78 -6.35
CA TYR A 187 32.21 49.19 -6.66
C TYR A 187 32.20 49.98 -5.36
N ARG A 188 32.66 51.22 -5.48
CA ARG A 188 32.52 52.26 -4.50
C ARG A 188 32.31 53.57 -5.24
N GLN A 189 31.41 54.38 -4.73
CA GLN A 189 31.16 55.69 -5.30
C GLN A 189 30.83 56.69 -4.20
N SER A 190 31.26 57.93 -4.38
CA SER A 190 30.90 59.04 -3.52
C SER A 190 30.34 60.16 -4.38
N TYR A 191 29.22 60.76 -3.98
CA TYR A 191 28.73 61.98 -4.61
C TYR A 191 29.65 63.17 -4.30
N ALA A 192 29.83 64.07 -5.27
CA ALA A 192 30.73 65.21 -5.13
C ALA A 192 30.21 66.24 -4.11
N ASN A 193 31.05 66.50 -3.10
CA ASN A 193 30.97 67.58 -2.11
C ASN A 193 29.80 67.57 -1.11
N THR A 194 29.82 66.56 -0.21
CA THR A 194 29.12 66.45 1.11
C THR A 194 27.90 65.54 1.20
N THR A 195 27.40 64.96 0.10
CA THR A 195 26.20 64.09 0.16
C THR A 195 26.50 62.60 0.27
N THR A 196 26.08 61.66 -0.56
CA THR A 196 26.12 60.23 -0.15
C THR A 196 27.39 59.47 -0.59
N SER A 197 27.83 58.47 0.19
CA SER A 197 28.86 57.49 -0.22
C SER A 197 28.34 56.05 -0.11
N LEU A 198 28.60 55.24 -1.14
CA LEU A 198 28.14 53.84 -1.26
C LEU A 198 29.29 52.87 -1.57
N LEU A 199 29.14 51.63 -1.09
CA LEU A 199 30.04 50.52 -1.31
C LEU A 199 29.22 49.24 -1.55
N ALA A 200 29.59 48.47 -2.57
CA ALA A 200 29.15 47.08 -2.75
C ALA A 200 30.34 46.13 -2.71
N THR A 201 30.17 45.01 -2.01
CA THR A 201 31.18 43.98 -1.83
C THR A 201 30.53 42.61 -1.83
N ASP A 202 31.24 41.52 -2.12
CA ASP A 202 30.67 40.18 -2.03
C ASP A 202 31.63 39.09 -1.54
N GLU A 203 31.09 37.94 -1.16
CA GLU A 203 31.86 36.72 -0.86
C GLU A 203 31.02 35.46 -1.12
N THR A 204 31.70 34.35 -1.44
CA THR A 204 31.05 33.04 -1.57
C THR A 204 31.02 32.34 -0.22
N LYS A 205 29.84 31.84 0.19
CA LYS A 205 29.69 30.99 1.38
C LYS A 205 29.58 29.52 1.00
N ALA A 206 30.64 28.76 1.29
CA ALA A 206 30.72 27.35 0.97
C ALA A 206 29.63 26.50 1.65
N ALA A 207 29.30 26.80 2.91
CA ALA A 207 28.28 26.10 3.68
C ALA A 207 27.03 26.96 3.94
N ALA A 208 25.87 26.30 4.05
CA ALA A 208 24.65 26.91 4.54
C ALA A 208 24.77 27.23 6.03
N GLY A 209 24.17 28.33 6.48
CA GLY A 209 24.16 28.71 7.89
C GLY A 209 24.25 30.21 8.12
N ALA A 210 24.39 30.60 9.39
CA ALA A 210 24.53 32.00 9.78
C ALA A 210 25.82 32.59 9.19
N THR A 211 25.69 33.72 8.50
CA THR A 211 26.82 34.37 7.83
C THR A 211 27.69 35.16 8.81
N GLY A 212 27.12 35.54 9.96
CA GLY A 212 27.65 36.60 10.79
C GLY A 212 27.35 37.98 10.20
N THR A 213 27.47 39.02 11.02
CA THR A 213 27.33 40.41 10.59
C THR A 213 28.49 40.80 9.67
N ARG A 214 28.25 41.76 8.78
CA ARG A 214 29.30 42.40 7.97
C ARG A 214 29.33 43.88 8.27
N THR A 215 30.54 44.42 8.43
CA THR A 215 30.72 45.83 8.78
C THR A 215 31.70 46.45 7.81
N ALA A 216 31.28 47.52 7.13
CA ALA A 216 32.17 48.43 6.43
C ALA A 216 32.50 49.61 7.36
N THR A 217 33.75 50.05 7.36
CA THR A 217 34.19 51.15 8.24
C THR A 217 34.33 52.44 7.43
N ALA A 218 33.56 53.46 7.78
CA ALA A 218 33.68 54.83 7.26
C ALA A 218 34.77 55.62 8.02
N ASN A 219 35.41 56.58 7.33
CA ASN A 219 36.45 57.42 7.92
C ASN A 219 35.93 58.52 8.88
N ALA A 220 34.62 58.80 8.89
CA ALA A 220 33.96 59.65 9.89
C ALA A 220 32.60 59.06 10.31
N ALA A 221 32.12 59.46 11.50
CA ALA A 221 30.85 58.99 12.02
C ALA A 221 29.67 59.66 11.31
N ASP A 222 28.72 58.85 10.83
CA ASP A 222 27.59 59.37 10.07
C ASP A 222 26.39 58.42 10.10
N VAL A 223 25.19 58.94 9.78
CA VAL A 223 23.98 58.13 9.61
C VAL A 223 24.16 57.20 8.42
N ASN A 224 23.91 55.90 8.62
CA ASN A 224 24.31 54.89 7.66
C ASN A 224 23.36 53.69 7.64
N ILE A 225 23.38 52.94 6.53
CA ILE A 225 22.54 51.76 6.33
C ILE A 225 23.37 50.64 5.71
N GLY A 226 23.28 49.44 6.28
CA GLY A 226 23.88 48.22 5.73
C GLY A 226 22.83 47.20 5.33
N HIS A 227 22.96 46.60 4.15
CA HIS A 227 22.21 45.42 3.71
C HIS A 227 23.16 44.26 3.40
N LEU A 228 22.72 43.04 3.70
CA LEU A 228 23.37 41.81 3.30
C LEU A 228 22.37 40.94 2.54
N ILE A 229 22.69 40.63 1.28
CA ILE A 229 21.82 39.89 0.36
C ILE A 229 22.52 38.59 -0.02
N ALA A 230 21.90 37.45 0.22
CA ALA A 230 22.39 36.15 -0.24
C ALA A 230 21.70 35.76 -1.56
N LEU A 231 22.47 35.55 -2.61
CA LEU A 231 22.01 34.99 -3.89
C LEU A 231 22.09 33.46 -3.86
N LYS A 232 21.05 32.82 -4.41
CA LYS A 232 20.97 31.36 -4.52
C LYS A 232 21.72 30.89 -5.78
N PRO A 233 22.68 29.96 -5.69
CA PRO A 233 23.33 29.41 -6.87
C PRO A 233 22.38 28.47 -7.61
N THR A 234 22.47 28.46 -8.94
CA THR A 234 21.74 27.51 -9.79
C THR A 234 22.25 26.09 -9.59
N ILE A 235 21.43 25.11 -9.97
CA ILE A 235 21.72 23.68 -9.81
C ILE A 235 22.29 23.10 -11.11
N PHE A 236 23.31 22.26 -10.99
CA PHE A 236 23.74 21.37 -12.07
C PHE A 236 22.60 20.38 -12.36
N ASP A 237 22.15 20.34 -13.61
CA ASP A 237 20.90 19.66 -13.97
C ASP A 237 21.12 18.54 -15.01
N HIS A 238 21.76 18.85 -16.13
CA HIS A 238 21.91 17.91 -17.25
C HIS A 238 23.15 18.19 -18.11
N PHE A 239 23.39 17.38 -19.14
CA PHE A 239 24.44 17.63 -20.14
C PHE A 239 23.83 17.97 -21.51
N LEU A 240 24.51 18.83 -22.26
CA LEU A 240 24.31 18.97 -23.71
C LEU A 240 25.35 18.12 -24.43
N VAL A 241 24.91 17.21 -25.30
CA VAL A 241 25.78 16.38 -26.14
C VAL A 241 25.59 16.78 -27.60
N GLU A 242 26.63 17.28 -28.24
CA GLU A 242 26.58 17.87 -29.58
C GLU A 242 27.81 17.48 -30.42
N ALA A 243 27.81 17.84 -31.71
CA ALA A 243 28.99 17.70 -32.56
C ALA A 243 30.17 18.50 -31.97
N SER A 244 31.42 18.08 -32.20
CA SER A 244 32.57 18.82 -31.65
C SER A 244 32.63 20.29 -32.12
N ALA A 245 32.14 20.57 -33.32
CA ALA A 245 32.00 21.91 -33.89
C ALA A 245 30.79 22.70 -33.33
N GLY A 246 29.97 22.08 -32.48
CA GLY A 246 28.68 22.58 -32.00
C GLY A 246 27.51 22.18 -32.91
N GLY A 247 26.30 22.16 -32.34
CA GLY A 247 25.06 21.83 -33.04
C GLY A 247 24.83 20.32 -33.23
N THR A 248 23.90 19.97 -34.12
CA THR A 248 23.50 18.57 -34.33
C THR A 248 24.65 17.71 -34.85
N ILE A 249 24.79 16.51 -34.30
CA ILE A 249 25.66 15.46 -34.86
C ILE A 249 25.11 15.07 -36.24
N PRO A 250 25.89 15.22 -37.33
CA PRO A 250 25.44 14.86 -38.67
C PRO A 250 25.48 13.34 -38.89
N ALA A 251 25.02 12.89 -40.06
CA ALA A 251 25.17 11.49 -40.46
C ALA A 251 26.65 11.06 -40.45
N GLN A 252 26.91 9.86 -39.95
CA GLN A 252 28.24 9.27 -39.80
C GLN A 252 28.40 8.08 -40.74
N THR A 253 29.64 7.77 -41.10
CA THR A 253 29.95 6.59 -41.92
C THR A 253 30.46 5.47 -41.03
N SER A 254 29.95 4.26 -41.25
CA SER A 254 30.32 3.06 -40.50
C SER A 254 31.84 2.87 -40.41
N GLY A 255 32.33 2.68 -39.19
CA GLY A 255 33.74 2.43 -38.86
C GLY A 255 34.66 3.65 -38.89
N LEU A 256 34.19 4.82 -39.33
CA LEU A 256 34.97 6.05 -39.23
C LEU A 256 34.73 6.73 -37.86
N PRO A 257 35.79 7.13 -37.12
CA PRO A 257 35.63 7.84 -35.86
C PRO A 257 35.15 9.28 -36.08
N PHE A 258 34.29 9.76 -35.19
CA PHE A 258 33.83 11.15 -35.14
C PHE A 258 33.86 11.68 -33.71
N SER A 259 34.05 13.00 -33.56
CA SER A 259 34.18 13.64 -32.25
C SER A 259 32.91 14.37 -31.82
N ILE A 260 32.55 14.22 -30.56
CA ILE A 260 31.47 14.95 -29.89
C ILE A 260 32.01 15.94 -28.85
N LYS A 261 31.24 16.96 -28.52
CA LYS A 261 31.48 17.90 -27.42
C LYS A 261 30.36 17.75 -26.39
N ILE A 262 30.72 17.79 -25.11
CA ILE A 262 29.77 17.64 -24.00
C ILE A 262 29.89 18.84 -23.08
N THR A 263 28.77 19.48 -22.76
CA THR A 263 28.71 20.65 -21.88
C THR A 263 27.82 20.35 -20.69
N ALA A 264 28.33 20.49 -19.47
CA ALA A 264 27.53 20.45 -18.25
C ALA A 264 26.65 21.69 -18.20
N GLN A 265 25.35 21.51 -18.01
CA GLN A 265 24.37 22.59 -18.02
C GLN A 265 23.52 22.60 -16.76
N THR A 266 23.11 23.81 -16.43
CA THR A 266 22.16 24.11 -15.35
C THR A 266 20.74 24.00 -15.88
N VAL A 267 19.74 24.07 -15.00
CA VAL A 267 18.31 24.05 -15.38
C VAL A 267 17.93 25.17 -16.38
N ALA A 268 18.72 26.25 -16.45
CA ALA A 268 18.54 27.35 -17.39
C ALA A 268 19.33 27.18 -18.71
N ASN A 269 19.86 25.99 -18.99
CA ASN A 269 20.73 25.67 -20.15
C ASN A 269 22.03 26.50 -20.23
N LEU A 270 22.45 27.10 -19.12
CA LEU A 270 23.74 27.78 -19.02
C LEU A 270 24.83 26.78 -18.66
N THR A 271 26.05 26.96 -19.20
CA THR A 271 27.21 26.14 -18.85
C THR A 271 27.51 26.23 -17.36
N ASP A 272 27.52 25.08 -16.67
CA ASP A 272 27.99 24.99 -15.30
C ASP A 272 29.52 24.86 -15.28
N THR A 273 30.19 26.01 -15.18
CA THR A 273 31.66 26.06 -15.14
C THR A 273 32.26 25.41 -13.88
N GLY A 274 31.45 25.11 -12.86
CA GLY A 274 31.87 24.42 -11.64
C GLY A 274 31.99 22.91 -11.81
N PHE A 275 31.38 22.33 -12.86
CA PHE A 275 31.50 20.90 -13.12
C PHE A 275 32.88 20.55 -13.70
N THR A 276 33.66 19.78 -12.94
CA THR A 276 34.98 19.27 -13.33
C THR A 276 35.05 17.73 -13.30
N GLY A 277 33.91 17.08 -13.11
CA GLY A 277 33.80 15.63 -13.05
C GLY A 277 33.95 14.94 -14.41
N THR A 278 33.69 13.64 -14.45
CA THR A 278 33.67 12.83 -15.68
C THR A 278 32.26 12.38 -16.00
N VAL A 279 32.03 11.91 -17.22
CA VAL A 279 30.78 11.26 -17.62
C VAL A 279 31.04 9.87 -18.18
N ASN A 280 30.05 9.00 -18.10
CA ASN A 280 30.01 7.72 -18.80
C ASN A 280 29.24 7.89 -20.11
N ILE A 281 29.87 7.49 -21.22
CA ILE A 281 29.29 7.53 -22.57
C ILE A 281 28.65 6.20 -22.91
N THR A 282 27.39 6.29 -23.34
CA THR A 282 26.60 5.20 -23.90
C THR A 282 25.92 5.67 -25.18
N ALA A 283 25.36 4.74 -25.95
CA ALA A 283 24.56 5.06 -27.12
C ALA A 283 23.31 4.19 -27.17
N SER A 284 22.32 4.59 -27.98
CA SER A 284 21.11 3.80 -28.23
C SER A 284 21.36 2.45 -28.93
N GLY A 285 22.60 2.19 -29.35
CA GLY A 285 23.08 0.90 -29.83
C GLY A 285 24.54 0.67 -29.46
N ALA A 286 25.15 -0.39 -30.00
CA ALA A 286 26.53 -0.76 -29.65
C ALA A 286 27.56 0.23 -30.21
N LEU A 287 28.46 0.70 -29.33
CA LEU A 287 29.66 1.45 -29.72
C LEU A 287 30.80 0.47 -30.00
N ALA A 288 31.48 0.64 -31.13
CA ALA A 288 32.71 -0.11 -31.41
C ALA A 288 33.92 0.46 -30.64
N ALA A 289 33.94 1.79 -30.43
CA ALA A 289 34.91 2.48 -29.59
C ALA A 289 34.33 3.79 -29.05
N GLY A 290 34.93 4.33 -27.98
CA GLY A 290 34.54 5.62 -27.39
C GLY A 290 33.42 5.57 -26.34
N GLY A 291 32.98 4.38 -25.93
CA GLY A 291 32.09 4.21 -24.76
C GLY A 291 32.85 4.26 -23.43
N GLY A 292 32.11 4.33 -22.32
CA GLY A 292 32.66 4.31 -20.97
C GLY A 292 33.04 5.69 -20.42
N THR A 293 33.86 5.73 -19.37
CA THR A 293 34.19 6.96 -18.64
C THR A 293 35.11 7.89 -19.43
N THR A 294 34.74 9.16 -19.53
CA THR A 294 35.52 10.21 -20.21
C THR A 294 36.66 10.76 -19.34
N ALA A 295 37.49 11.60 -19.96
CA ALA A 295 38.32 12.54 -19.22
C ALA A 295 37.49 13.55 -18.42
N ALA A 296 38.13 14.22 -17.45
CA ALA A 296 37.52 15.26 -16.62
C ALA A 296 37.18 16.52 -17.43
N PHE A 297 36.08 17.17 -17.08
CA PHE A 297 35.63 18.40 -17.71
C PHE A 297 36.50 19.58 -17.28
N VAL A 298 36.70 20.53 -18.19
CA VAL A 298 37.40 21.79 -17.90
C VAL A 298 36.39 22.93 -18.05
N ASN A 299 36.15 23.68 -16.98
CA ASN A 299 35.14 24.75 -16.94
C ASN A 299 33.76 24.29 -17.45
N GLY A 300 33.32 23.09 -17.06
CA GLY A 300 32.02 22.57 -17.48
C GLY A 300 31.96 22.05 -18.91
N VAL A 301 33.08 21.92 -19.63
CA VAL A 301 33.10 21.45 -21.03
C VAL A 301 34.13 20.34 -21.24
N LEU A 302 33.71 19.27 -21.90
CA LEU A 302 34.58 18.30 -22.56
C LEU A 302 34.56 18.59 -24.06
N ALA A 303 35.62 19.26 -24.54
CA ALA A 303 35.64 19.87 -25.87
C ALA A 303 35.64 18.84 -27.03
N SER A 304 36.15 17.64 -26.79
CA SER A 304 36.25 16.59 -27.81
C SER A 304 36.32 15.20 -27.17
N HIS A 305 35.46 14.29 -27.62
CA HIS A 305 35.49 12.86 -27.29
C HIS A 305 35.20 12.04 -28.54
N SER A 306 36.09 11.10 -28.88
CA SER A 306 36.02 10.33 -30.14
C SER A 306 35.15 9.07 -29.98
N ILE A 307 34.27 8.82 -30.93
CA ILE A 307 33.32 7.70 -30.97
C ILE A 307 33.40 6.99 -32.32
N THR A 308 33.31 5.66 -32.30
CA THR A 308 33.21 4.83 -33.51
C THR A 308 32.03 3.87 -33.42
N ILE A 309 31.23 3.81 -34.49
CA ILE A 309 30.08 2.90 -34.63
C ILE A 309 30.24 2.14 -35.95
N VAL A 310 30.03 0.83 -35.94
CA VAL A 310 30.22 -0.05 -37.12
C VAL A 310 28.92 -0.65 -37.67
N ASN A 311 27.81 -0.52 -36.94
CA ASN A 311 26.51 -1.00 -37.38
C ASN A 311 25.67 0.17 -37.91
N LEU A 312 24.86 -0.09 -38.94
CA LEU A 312 23.97 0.92 -39.50
C LEU A 312 22.76 1.14 -38.60
N GLY A 313 22.21 2.34 -38.65
CA GLY A 313 20.98 2.67 -37.93
C GLY A 313 20.95 4.11 -37.47
N SER A 314 19.86 4.46 -36.80
CA SER A 314 19.72 5.75 -36.12
C SER A 314 20.25 5.63 -34.69
N TYR A 315 21.23 6.44 -34.35
CA TYR A 315 21.88 6.44 -33.05
C TYR A 315 21.69 7.78 -32.33
N SER A 316 21.69 7.73 -31.00
CA SER A 316 21.89 8.89 -30.13
C SER A 316 22.97 8.55 -29.11
N ILE A 317 23.77 9.53 -28.71
CA ILE A 317 24.79 9.39 -27.66
C ILE A 317 24.25 9.97 -26.36
N THR A 318 24.40 9.22 -25.28
CA THR A 318 24.01 9.65 -23.93
C THR A 318 25.25 9.76 -23.03
N ALA A 319 25.43 10.92 -22.42
CA ALA A 319 26.41 11.19 -21.39
C ALA A 319 25.72 11.17 -20.02
N THR A 320 26.23 10.35 -19.09
CA THR A 320 25.71 10.25 -17.72
C THR A 320 26.80 10.63 -16.74
N ASN A 321 26.51 11.48 -15.76
CA ASN A 321 27.47 11.86 -14.72
C ASN A 321 28.04 10.61 -14.03
N SER A 322 29.37 10.45 -14.00
CA SER A 322 29.98 9.27 -13.38
C SER A 322 29.76 9.20 -11.87
N ALA A 323 29.46 10.33 -11.22
CA ALA A 323 29.24 10.44 -9.78
C ALA A 323 27.80 10.85 -9.42
N GLY A 324 26.86 10.78 -10.36
CA GLY A 324 25.49 11.25 -10.14
C GLY A 324 24.48 10.78 -11.19
N ALA A 325 23.26 11.31 -11.13
CA ALA A 325 22.15 10.91 -11.99
C ALA A 325 21.91 11.85 -13.19
N GLN A 326 22.62 12.97 -13.28
CA GLN A 326 22.45 13.93 -14.38
C GLN A 326 22.86 13.28 -15.70
N THR A 327 22.05 13.48 -16.73
CA THR A 327 22.27 12.90 -18.07
C THR A 327 22.11 13.94 -19.16
N GLY A 328 22.57 13.63 -20.36
CA GLY A 328 22.35 14.41 -21.58
C GLY A 328 22.37 13.52 -22.78
N THR A 329 21.42 13.68 -23.71
CA THR A 329 21.33 12.87 -24.92
C THR A 329 21.42 13.76 -26.16
N SER A 330 22.19 13.33 -27.16
CA SER A 330 22.34 14.05 -28.43
C SER A 330 21.08 13.97 -29.28
N ASN A 331 21.06 14.69 -30.41
CA ASN A 331 20.12 14.38 -31.48
C ASN A 331 20.30 12.94 -31.98
N ALA A 332 19.24 12.41 -32.61
CA ALA A 332 19.36 11.22 -33.44
C ALA A 332 20.16 11.54 -34.70
N PHE A 333 21.09 10.67 -35.07
CA PHE A 333 21.89 10.76 -36.29
C PHE A 333 22.01 9.39 -36.96
N LEU A 334 22.12 9.38 -38.28
CA LEU A 334 22.19 8.15 -39.06
C LEU A 334 23.64 7.68 -39.20
N VAL A 335 23.90 6.39 -39.00
CA VAL A 335 25.15 5.74 -39.43
C VAL A 335 24.86 5.00 -40.74
N VAL A 336 25.57 5.40 -41.81
CA VAL A 336 25.44 4.84 -43.17
C VAL A 336 26.62 3.93 -43.52
N ALA A 337 26.42 3.04 -44.50
CA ALA A 337 27.45 2.09 -44.93
C ALA A 337 28.68 2.80 -45.54
N GLY A 338 29.85 2.20 -45.34
CA GLY A 338 31.08 2.61 -46.01
C GLY A 338 31.11 2.22 -47.49
N ALA A 339 32.26 2.42 -48.13
CA ALA A 339 32.48 1.97 -49.51
C ALA A 339 32.40 0.44 -49.62
N ALA A 340 31.90 -0.05 -50.77
CA ALA A 340 31.79 -1.49 -51.05
C ALA A 340 33.16 -2.14 -51.09
N ALA A 341 33.30 -3.22 -50.34
CA ALA A 341 34.57 -3.93 -50.18
C ALA A 341 34.43 -5.42 -50.51
N LYS A 342 33.29 -6.03 -50.21
CA LYS A 342 33.08 -7.48 -50.31
C LYS A 342 31.64 -7.80 -50.74
N LEU A 343 31.43 -8.99 -51.27
CA LEU A 343 30.11 -9.62 -51.32
C LEU A 343 29.88 -10.43 -50.04
N GLN A 344 28.62 -10.75 -49.78
CA GLN A 344 28.22 -11.71 -48.76
C GLN A 344 27.21 -12.67 -49.36
N ILE A 345 27.48 -13.96 -49.32
CA ILE A 345 26.51 -15.00 -49.63
C ILE A 345 25.93 -15.59 -48.32
N LEU A 346 24.61 -15.64 -48.27
CA LEU A 346 23.82 -16.26 -47.19
C LEU A 346 23.03 -17.42 -47.78
N VAL A 347 23.28 -18.61 -47.23
CA VAL A 347 22.53 -19.83 -47.55
C VAL A 347 21.45 -20.08 -46.50
N PRO A 348 20.47 -20.98 -46.72
CA PRO A 348 19.46 -21.28 -45.71
C PRO A 348 20.09 -21.66 -44.36
N GLY A 349 19.57 -21.12 -43.26
CA GLY A 349 20.14 -21.29 -41.91
C GLY A 349 21.16 -20.22 -41.49
N GLU A 350 21.63 -19.38 -42.43
CA GLU A 350 22.49 -18.23 -42.13
C GLU A 350 21.70 -16.92 -42.12
N THR A 351 22.14 -15.98 -41.29
CA THR A 351 21.58 -14.62 -41.23
C THR A 351 22.70 -13.60 -41.30
N ALA A 352 22.48 -12.50 -42.01
CA ALA A 352 23.40 -11.36 -42.03
C ALA A 352 23.60 -10.82 -40.60
N ALA A 353 24.85 -10.69 -40.19
CA ALA A 353 25.27 -10.18 -38.90
C ALA A 353 26.40 -9.15 -39.11
N SER A 354 26.01 -7.91 -39.45
CA SER A 354 26.94 -6.81 -39.66
C SER A 354 27.79 -6.54 -38.42
N GLY A 355 29.04 -6.14 -38.60
CA GLY A 355 30.01 -5.89 -37.53
C GLY A 355 30.70 -7.14 -36.97
N THR A 356 30.29 -8.36 -37.37
CA THR A 356 30.98 -9.60 -36.97
C THR A 356 32.18 -9.89 -37.88
N PRO A 357 33.17 -10.71 -37.45
CA PRO A 357 34.33 -11.03 -38.29
C PRO A 357 33.97 -11.66 -39.65
N THR A 358 32.95 -12.52 -39.68
CA THR A 358 32.48 -13.26 -40.87
C THR A 358 31.29 -12.60 -41.57
N GLY A 359 30.68 -11.58 -40.94
CA GLY A 359 29.47 -10.92 -41.44
C GLY A 359 28.18 -11.70 -41.27
N LYS A 360 28.22 -12.93 -40.76
CA LYS A 360 27.08 -13.84 -40.68
C LYS A 360 27.06 -14.66 -39.41
N THR A 361 25.87 -14.99 -38.95
CA THR A 361 25.59 -15.93 -37.86
C THR A 361 24.77 -17.11 -38.36
N GLY A 362 24.79 -18.22 -37.61
CA GLY A 362 24.13 -19.45 -37.98
C GLY A 362 25.04 -20.39 -38.76
N THR A 363 24.49 -21.51 -39.18
CA THR A 363 25.17 -22.54 -39.97
C THR A 363 24.25 -22.97 -41.10
N PRO A 364 24.80 -23.37 -42.27
CA PRO A 364 23.98 -23.88 -43.36
C PRO A 364 23.04 -25.01 -42.91
N THR A 365 21.76 -24.87 -43.24
CA THR A 365 20.76 -25.92 -43.07
C THR A 365 20.92 -26.94 -44.18
N ALA A 366 20.79 -28.22 -43.85
CA ALA A 366 20.80 -29.28 -44.85
C ALA A 366 19.72 -29.04 -45.91
N GLN A 367 20.07 -29.21 -47.18
CA GLN A 367 19.17 -29.11 -48.33
C GLN A 367 18.88 -30.51 -48.88
N ASP A 368 17.72 -30.72 -49.49
CA ASP A 368 17.40 -32.01 -50.09
C ASP A 368 17.88 -32.07 -51.54
N GLU A 369 18.43 -33.21 -51.94
CA GLU A 369 18.85 -33.49 -53.31
C GLU A 369 17.73 -33.21 -54.31
N GLY A 370 18.04 -32.48 -55.38
CA GLY A 370 17.09 -32.19 -56.47
C GLY A 370 16.01 -31.16 -56.11
N VAL A 371 16.02 -30.61 -54.89
CA VAL A 371 15.08 -29.57 -54.46
C VAL A 371 15.74 -28.20 -54.57
N ALA A 372 15.06 -27.28 -55.25
CA ALA A 372 15.51 -25.91 -55.38
C ALA A 372 15.37 -25.16 -54.04
N PHE A 373 16.41 -24.43 -53.65
CA PHE A 373 16.40 -23.53 -52.50
C PHE A 373 16.96 -22.16 -52.87
N THR A 374 16.77 -21.19 -51.99
CA THR A 374 17.17 -19.80 -52.23
C THR A 374 18.42 -19.43 -51.46
N VAL A 375 19.36 -18.75 -52.13
CA VAL A 375 20.48 -18.05 -51.49
C VAL A 375 20.35 -16.55 -51.71
N ARG A 376 20.92 -15.75 -50.80
CA ARG A 376 20.92 -14.29 -50.89
C ARG A 376 22.34 -13.77 -51.00
N VAL A 377 22.60 -12.89 -51.96
CA VAL A 377 23.87 -12.18 -52.13
C VAL A 377 23.66 -10.71 -51.77
N ASN A 378 24.52 -10.17 -50.91
CA ASN A 378 24.56 -8.74 -50.57
C ASN A 378 25.89 -8.13 -51.01
N ALA A 379 25.88 -6.90 -51.52
CA ALA A 379 27.08 -6.06 -51.57
C ALA A 379 27.26 -5.36 -50.21
N VAL A 380 28.44 -5.51 -49.60
CA VAL A 380 28.71 -5.02 -48.26
C VAL A 380 29.96 -4.16 -48.17
N ASP A 381 30.01 -3.31 -47.14
CA ASP A 381 31.22 -2.58 -46.77
C ASP A 381 32.23 -3.49 -46.03
N ALA A 382 33.33 -2.90 -45.58
CA ALA A 382 34.38 -3.63 -44.86
C ALA A 382 33.89 -4.29 -43.55
N PHE A 383 32.79 -3.80 -42.98
CA PHE A 383 32.18 -4.26 -41.72
C PHE A 383 30.88 -5.05 -41.95
N TRP A 384 30.68 -5.58 -43.17
CA TRP A 384 29.52 -6.41 -43.52
C TRP A 384 28.17 -5.69 -43.43
N ASN A 385 28.16 -4.35 -43.54
CA ASN A 385 26.92 -3.60 -43.68
C ASN A 385 26.48 -3.59 -45.15
N VAL A 386 25.22 -3.89 -45.41
CA VAL A 386 24.66 -3.90 -46.78
C VAL A 386 24.62 -2.49 -47.36
N ILE A 387 25.15 -2.33 -48.57
CA ILE A 387 25.20 -1.07 -49.28
C ILE A 387 24.05 -1.02 -50.27
N THR A 388 22.95 -0.40 -49.86
CA THR A 388 21.70 -0.39 -50.62
C THR A 388 21.76 0.39 -51.93
N THR A 389 22.80 1.19 -52.18
CA THR A 389 22.97 1.93 -53.43
C THR A 389 23.66 1.12 -54.53
N ARG A 390 24.17 -0.08 -54.22
CA ARG A 390 24.89 -0.93 -55.18
C ARG A 390 23.93 -1.69 -56.10
N VAL A 391 24.28 -1.71 -57.39
CA VAL A 391 23.49 -2.34 -58.47
C VAL A 391 24.35 -3.24 -59.36
N ASP A 392 25.52 -3.64 -58.87
CA ASP A 392 26.52 -4.45 -59.59
C ASP A 392 25.95 -5.83 -59.97
N THR A 393 26.43 -6.42 -61.07
CA THR A 393 26.01 -7.75 -61.52
C THR A 393 26.83 -8.82 -60.84
N VAL A 394 26.17 -9.78 -60.19
CA VAL A 394 26.81 -10.89 -59.50
C VAL A 394 26.53 -12.22 -60.21
N GLY A 395 27.51 -13.11 -60.19
CA GLY A 395 27.43 -14.47 -60.71
C GLY A 395 27.74 -15.49 -59.63
N LEU A 396 27.16 -16.69 -59.76
CA LEU A 396 27.33 -17.78 -58.81
C LEU A 396 28.05 -18.98 -59.45
N THR A 397 28.92 -19.62 -58.68
CA THR A 397 29.49 -20.94 -58.98
C THR A 397 29.26 -21.87 -57.79
N ALA A 398 29.26 -23.19 -58.02
CA ALA A 398 29.12 -24.19 -56.96
C ALA A 398 30.20 -25.27 -57.07
N SER A 399 30.55 -25.89 -55.94
CA SER A 399 31.46 -27.05 -55.93
C SER A 399 30.79 -28.35 -56.42
N ASP A 400 29.46 -28.36 -56.48
CA ASP A 400 28.68 -29.45 -57.06
C ASP A 400 28.64 -29.31 -58.60
N GLY A 401 29.29 -30.24 -59.30
CA GLY A 401 29.36 -30.25 -60.76
C GLY A 401 28.04 -30.55 -61.46
N ALA A 402 27.04 -31.07 -60.74
CA ALA A 402 25.69 -31.31 -61.24
C ALA A 402 24.69 -30.22 -60.78
N ALA A 403 25.15 -29.14 -60.12
CA ALA A 403 24.27 -28.07 -59.66
C ALA A 403 23.57 -27.36 -60.83
N ILE A 404 22.31 -26.99 -60.61
CA ILE A 404 21.56 -26.09 -61.50
C ILE A 404 21.69 -24.68 -60.92
N LEU A 405 22.45 -23.83 -61.63
CA LEU A 405 22.72 -22.45 -61.24
C LEU A 405 21.93 -21.45 -62.10
N PRO A 406 21.50 -20.31 -61.54
CA PRO A 406 20.81 -19.26 -62.28
C PRO A 406 21.79 -18.43 -63.13
N ALA A 407 21.23 -17.66 -64.07
CA ALA A 407 22.00 -16.67 -64.82
C ALA A 407 22.48 -15.51 -63.92
N ASN A 408 23.60 -14.88 -64.30
CA ASN A 408 24.12 -13.68 -63.63
C ASN A 408 23.06 -12.58 -63.60
N ALA A 409 22.93 -11.86 -62.49
CA ALA A 409 21.90 -10.84 -62.33
C ALA A 409 22.40 -9.62 -61.54
N PRO A 410 21.92 -8.40 -61.87
CA PRO A 410 22.24 -7.19 -61.11
C PRO A 410 21.65 -7.24 -59.70
N LEU A 411 22.36 -6.70 -58.72
CA LEU A 411 21.82 -6.42 -57.39
C LEU A 411 20.72 -5.35 -57.49
N VAL A 412 19.71 -5.48 -56.65
CA VAL A 412 18.65 -4.46 -56.50
C VAL A 412 18.68 -4.02 -55.05
N ALA A 413 18.91 -2.73 -54.83
CA ALA A 413 19.14 -2.18 -53.50
C ALA A 413 20.27 -2.92 -52.73
N GLY A 414 21.37 -3.25 -53.41
CA GLY A 414 22.53 -3.94 -52.83
C GLY A 414 22.30 -5.43 -52.51
N THR A 415 21.15 -6.00 -52.86
CA THR A 415 20.81 -7.41 -52.55
C THR A 415 20.19 -8.12 -53.75
N ARG A 416 20.42 -9.42 -53.90
CA ARG A 416 19.70 -10.27 -54.85
C ARG A 416 19.53 -11.68 -54.27
N THR A 417 18.38 -12.28 -54.53
CA THR A 417 18.13 -13.71 -54.26
C THR A 417 18.26 -14.54 -55.54
N PHE A 418 18.78 -15.75 -55.38
CA PHE A 418 19.03 -16.71 -56.44
C PHE A 418 18.44 -18.06 -56.05
N SER A 419 17.81 -18.76 -57.00
CA SER A 419 17.34 -20.13 -56.81
C SER A 419 18.36 -21.10 -57.37
N ILE A 420 18.75 -22.08 -56.57
CA ILE A 420 19.81 -23.05 -56.87
C ILE A 420 19.30 -24.44 -56.50
N THR A 421 19.68 -25.45 -57.28
CA THR A 421 19.45 -26.86 -56.95
C THR A 421 20.79 -27.57 -56.85
N LEU A 422 21.02 -28.28 -55.74
CA LEU A 422 22.18 -29.14 -55.55
C LEU A 422 21.75 -30.61 -55.72
N ASN A 423 22.54 -31.36 -56.48
CA ASN A 423 22.20 -32.70 -56.95
C ASN A 423 23.22 -33.77 -56.51
N THR A 424 24.32 -33.38 -55.87
CA THR A 424 25.36 -34.33 -55.45
C THR A 424 25.60 -34.32 -53.94
N PRO A 425 25.06 -35.28 -53.18
CA PRO A 425 25.44 -35.51 -51.78
C PRO A 425 26.94 -35.82 -51.62
N PRO A 426 27.55 -35.64 -50.43
CA PRO A 426 26.93 -35.29 -49.16
C PRO A 426 26.88 -33.79 -48.85
N SER A 427 27.59 -32.95 -49.61
CA SER A 427 27.64 -31.50 -49.36
C SER A 427 28.24 -30.71 -50.52
N ALA A 428 27.90 -29.42 -50.63
CA ALA A 428 28.52 -28.49 -51.59
C ALA A 428 28.72 -27.08 -51.01
N THR A 429 29.54 -26.27 -51.66
CA THR A 429 29.69 -24.82 -51.40
C THR A 429 29.25 -24.00 -52.61
N ILE A 430 28.90 -22.74 -52.37
CA ILE A 430 28.50 -21.78 -53.40
C ILE A 430 29.35 -20.53 -53.25
N THR A 431 29.92 -20.03 -54.36
CA THR A 431 30.72 -18.81 -54.40
C THR A 431 29.99 -17.73 -55.19
N ALA A 432 29.86 -16.53 -54.62
CA ALA A 432 29.33 -15.34 -55.28
C ALA A 432 30.46 -14.39 -55.66
N SER A 433 30.53 -14.01 -56.94
CA SER A 433 31.54 -13.11 -57.51
C SER A 433 30.89 -11.90 -58.17
N ASP A 434 31.49 -10.73 -58.02
CA ASP A 434 31.08 -9.53 -58.73
C ASP A 434 31.64 -9.54 -60.16
N ILE A 435 30.77 -9.40 -61.15
CA ILE A 435 31.09 -9.45 -62.57
C ILE A 435 31.44 -8.07 -63.12
N THR A 436 30.81 -7.02 -62.58
CA THR A 436 30.97 -5.63 -63.06
C THR A 436 32.09 -4.87 -62.35
N ALA A 437 32.45 -5.29 -61.14
CA ALA A 437 33.50 -4.71 -60.31
C ALA A 437 34.35 -5.81 -59.63
N PRO A 438 35.26 -6.49 -60.36
CA PRO A 438 36.03 -7.64 -59.84
C PRO A 438 36.95 -7.34 -58.65
N ALA A 439 37.18 -6.07 -58.33
CA ALA A 439 37.93 -5.64 -57.15
C ALA A 439 37.13 -5.79 -55.84
N ILE A 440 35.81 -5.94 -55.90
CA ILE A 440 34.97 -6.32 -54.75
C ILE A 440 35.25 -7.79 -54.46
N THR A 441 35.64 -8.09 -53.22
CA THR A 441 36.05 -9.45 -52.83
C THR A 441 34.84 -10.40 -52.88
N ALA A 442 34.98 -11.53 -53.58
CA ALA A 442 33.98 -12.60 -53.62
C ALA A 442 33.76 -13.26 -52.24
N ASP A 443 32.61 -13.90 -52.04
CA ASP A 443 32.32 -14.68 -50.82
C ASP A 443 31.91 -16.10 -51.16
N THR A 444 32.42 -17.06 -50.38
CA THR A 444 32.12 -18.49 -50.53
C THR A 444 31.38 -18.97 -49.28
N SER A 445 30.26 -19.67 -49.47
CA SER A 445 29.50 -20.25 -48.36
C SER A 445 30.33 -21.31 -47.61
N PRO A 446 30.03 -21.55 -46.32
CA PRO A 446 30.45 -22.78 -45.68
C PRO A 446 29.82 -24.00 -46.37
N SER A 447 30.29 -25.21 -46.02
CA SER A 447 29.76 -26.46 -46.58
C SER A 447 28.28 -26.64 -46.25
N ILE A 448 27.44 -26.81 -47.27
CA ILE A 448 25.99 -27.02 -47.18
C ILE A 448 25.74 -28.53 -47.22
N PRO A 449 25.20 -29.16 -46.16
CA PRO A 449 24.84 -30.58 -46.20
C PRO A 449 23.71 -30.85 -47.20
N ILE A 450 23.74 -31.99 -47.88
CA ILE A 450 22.72 -32.42 -48.84
C ILE A 450 22.15 -33.79 -48.41
N ASN A 451 20.85 -33.86 -48.11
CA ASN A 451 20.13 -35.07 -47.73
C ASN A 451 19.57 -35.81 -48.95
N ALA A 452 19.55 -37.14 -48.91
CA ALA A 452 18.88 -37.96 -49.90
C ALA A 452 17.38 -38.19 -49.53
N GLY A 453 16.44 -37.52 -50.22
CA GLY A 453 14.98 -37.79 -50.35
C GLY A 453 14.05 -37.93 -49.10
N GLY A 454 13.22 -36.90 -48.78
CA GLY A 454 12.42 -36.76 -47.54
C GLY A 454 10.98 -37.34 -47.45
N GLY A 455 10.66 -38.02 -46.34
CA GLY A 455 9.30 -38.42 -45.88
C GLY A 455 9.20 -38.47 -44.34
N ASN A 456 7.99 -38.32 -43.75
CA ASN A 456 7.75 -38.08 -42.30
C ASN A 456 6.62 -39.00 -41.73
N PHE A 457 6.29 -38.90 -40.43
CA PHE A 457 5.19 -39.59 -39.74
C PHE A 457 4.30 -38.64 -38.90
N ASN A 458 3.05 -39.04 -38.62
CA ASN A 458 2.15 -38.38 -37.66
C ASN A 458 1.33 -39.43 -36.87
N ALA A 459 0.63 -39.02 -35.81
CA ALA A 459 -0.35 -39.84 -35.10
C ALA A 459 -1.57 -39.02 -34.64
N TYR A 460 -2.76 -39.63 -34.67
CA TYR A 460 -4.02 -39.00 -34.23
C TYR A 460 -5.13 -40.04 -33.93
N GLU A 461 -6.30 -39.59 -33.45
CA GLU A 461 -7.45 -40.47 -33.14
C GLU A 461 -7.89 -41.34 -34.32
N THR A 462 -8.28 -42.59 -34.03
CA THR A 462 -8.75 -43.54 -35.06
C THR A 462 -10.07 -43.14 -35.71
N SER A 463 -10.84 -42.26 -35.06
CA SER A 463 -12.06 -41.65 -35.61
C SER A 463 -11.80 -40.58 -36.68
N THR A 464 -10.54 -40.18 -36.89
CA THR A 464 -10.16 -39.21 -37.93
C THR A 464 -10.38 -39.82 -39.33
N GLY A 465 -10.83 -39.01 -40.29
CA GLY A 465 -11.17 -39.47 -41.64
C GLY A 465 -9.99 -40.10 -42.40
N ALA A 466 -10.26 -41.12 -43.22
CA ALA A 466 -9.25 -42.01 -43.81
C ALA A 466 -8.22 -41.36 -44.76
N GLY A 467 -8.45 -40.13 -45.21
CA GLY A 467 -7.51 -39.37 -46.07
C GLY A 467 -6.78 -38.24 -45.34
N ALA A 468 -6.96 -38.08 -44.02
CA ALA A 468 -6.38 -36.97 -43.30
C ALA A 468 -4.88 -37.16 -43.06
N VAL A 469 -4.08 -36.11 -43.22
CA VAL A 469 -2.66 -36.11 -42.81
C VAL A 469 -2.44 -35.44 -41.45
N THR A 470 -3.47 -34.75 -40.94
CA THR A 470 -3.52 -34.11 -39.63
C THR A 470 -4.75 -34.56 -38.86
N GLY A 471 -4.67 -34.49 -37.53
CA GLY A 471 -5.76 -34.86 -36.63
C GLY A 471 -5.40 -34.47 -35.20
N VAL A 472 -6.36 -34.65 -34.29
CA VAL A 472 -6.19 -34.40 -32.85
C VAL A 472 -5.92 -35.69 -32.10
N ILE A 473 -5.36 -35.57 -30.90
CA ILE A 473 -5.27 -36.65 -29.92
C ILE A 473 -5.92 -36.11 -28.65
N LYS A 474 -7.00 -36.74 -28.19
CA LYS A 474 -7.71 -36.33 -26.99
C LYS A 474 -7.02 -36.84 -25.72
N THR A 475 -7.40 -36.25 -24.58
CA THR A 475 -6.96 -36.70 -23.26
C THR A 475 -7.22 -38.18 -23.05
N LYS A 476 -6.21 -38.90 -22.54
CA LYS A 476 -6.28 -40.31 -22.18
C LYS A 476 -6.29 -40.49 -20.67
N VAL A 477 -6.75 -41.65 -20.21
CA VAL A 477 -6.79 -42.01 -18.79
C VAL A 477 -5.70 -43.02 -18.48
N ALA A 478 -4.86 -42.71 -17.51
CA ALA A 478 -3.81 -43.61 -17.04
C ALA A 478 -4.38 -44.97 -16.64
N GLY A 479 -3.69 -46.05 -17.03
CA GLY A 479 -4.09 -47.44 -16.83
C GLY A 479 -5.15 -47.95 -17.80
N THR A 480 -5.72 -47.10 -18.66
CA THR A 480 -6.70 -47.50 -19.68
C THR A 480 -6.02 -47.60 -21.04
N ALA A 481 -6.23 -48.72 -21.74
CA ALA A 481 -5.69 -48.88 -23.09
C ALA A 481 -6.34 -47.90 -24.06
N PHE A 482 -5.54 -47.30 -24.95
CA PHE A 482 -6.03 -46.42 -26.01
C PHE A 482 -5.31 -46.69 -27.33
N THR A 483 -5.99 -46.42 -28.44
CA THR A 483 -5.48 -46.70 -29.79
C THR A 483 -5.39 -45.40 -30.58
N LEU A 484 -4.28 -45.21 -31.29
CA LEU A 484 -4.05 -44.09 -32.21
C LEU A 484 -3.65 -44.63 -33.57
N ASP A 485 -4.01 -43.94 -34.64
CA ASP A 485 -3.49 -44.26 -35.97
C ASP A 485 -2.15 -43.59 -36.21
N ILE A 486 -1.21 -44.37 -36.72
CA ILE A 486 0.13 -43.95 -37.15
C ILE A 486 0.12 -43.77 -38.66
N ILE A 487 0.54 -42.61 -39.12
CA ILE A 487 0.43 -42.17 -40.52
C ILE A 487 1.81 -41.98 -41.11
N ALA A 488 2.12 -42.67 -42.20
CA ALA A 488 3.30 -42.41 -43.02
C ALA A 488 2.97 -41.32 -44.06
N ILE A 489 3.82 -40.30 -44.17
CA ILE A 489 3.60 -39.13 -45.01
C ILE A 489 4.75 -38.97 -46.01
N LYS A 490 4.42 -38.72 -47.28
CA LYS A 490 5.37 -38.40 -48.34
C LYS A 490 4.80 -37.29 -49.23
N GLY A 491 5.59 -36.24 -49.47
CA GLY A 491 5.15 -35.11 -50.31
C GLY A 491 3.87 -34.41 -49.82
N GLY A 492 3.63 -34.39 -48.50
CA GLY A 492 2.45 -33.77 -47.89
C GLY A 492 1.15 -34.59 -47.96
N ALA A 493 1.19 -35.81 -48.51
CA ALA A 493 0.07 -36.75 -48.54
C ALA A 493 0.40 -38.03 -47.76
N ILE A 494 -0.60 -38.82 -47.41
CA ILE A 494 -0.39 -40.18 -46.90
C ILE A 494 0.42 -40.96 -47.95
N ASP A 495 1.43 -41.72 -47.53
CA ASP A 495 2.25 -42.59 -48.40
C ASP A 495 1.60 -43.98 -48.49
N PRO A 496 0.72 -44.25 -49.48
CA PRO A 496 -0.10 -45.46 -49.50
C PRO A 496 0.71 -46.74 -49.74
N VAL A 497 1.97 -46.60 -50.17
CA VAL A 497 2.86 -47.72 -50.47
C VAL A 497 3.94 -47.92 -49.42
N TYR A 498 3.90 -47.18 -48.30
CA TYR A 498 4.89 -47.31 -47.24
C TYR A 498 4.86 -48.73 -46.65
N ALA A 499 5.99 -49.43 -46.72
CA ALA A 499 6.13 -50.80 -46.25
C ALA A 499 7.52 -51.01 -45.61
N SER A 500 7.63 -50.69 -44.32
CA SER A 500 8.85 -50.91 -43.53
C SER A 500 8.52 -51.06 -42.04
N GLN A 501 9.51 -51.49 -41.25
CA GLN A 501 9.39 -51.52 -39.79
C GLN A 501 9.56 -50.12 -39.21
N VAL A 502 8.70 -49.80 -38.23
CA VAL A 502 8.79 -48.56 -37.45
C VAL A 502 8.92 -48.85 -35.97
N ARG A 503 9.68 -48.00 -35.29
CA ARG A 503 9.69 -47.85 -33.84
C ARG A 503 8.71 -46.76 -33.45
N ILE A 504 7.85 -47.02 -32.46
CA ILE A 504 6.88 -46.07 -31.94
C ILE A 504 7.19 -45.82 -30.47
N GLU A 505 7.30 -44.55 -30.10
CA GLU A 505 7.65 -44.09 -28.76
C GLU A 505 6.59 -43.09 -28.27
N LEU A 506 6.11 -43.29 -27.05
CA LEU A 506 5.37 -42.28 -26.30
C LEU A 506 6.39 -41.39 -25.59
N LEU A 507 6.27 -40.08 -25.75
CA LEU A 507 7.22 -39.09 -25.22
C LEU A 507 6.56 -38.17 -24.19
N ASP A 508 7.33 -37.78 -23.18
CA ASP A 508 7.03 -36.67 -22.29
C ASP A 508 7.44 -35.36 -22.98
N SER A 509 6.43 -34.59 -23.40
CA SER A 509 6.61 -33.31 -24.09
C SER A 509 6.47 -32.09 -23.17
N SER A 510 6.50 -32.28 -21.85
CA SER A 510 6.47 -31.18 -20.88
C SER A 510 7.70 -30.27 -20.95
N ASN A 511 8.87 -30.79 -21.34
CA ASN A 511 10.10 -30.02 -21.52
C ASN A 511 10.24 -29.49 -22.96
N ASN A 512 9.84 -28.24 -23.20
CA ASN A 512 9.91 -27.59 -24.52
C ASN A 512 11.13 -26.67 -24.72
N SER A 513 12.22 -26.87 -23.97
CA SER A 513 13.40 -26.00 -23.99
C SER A 513 14.27 -26.11 -25.25
N ALA A 514 14.33 -27.27 -25.91
CA ALA A 514 15.07 -27.43 -27.18
C ALA A 514 14.18 -27.03 -28.37
N ALA A 515 14.75 -26.49 -29.45
CA ALA A 515 13.97 -26.16 -30.66
C ALA A 515 13.30 -27.40 -31.27
N LEU A 516 12.17 -27.17 -31.93
CA LEU A 516 11.52 -28.18 -32.77
C LEU A 516 12.42 -28.45 -33.99
N ASP A 517 12.71 -29.71 -34.28
CA ASP A 517 13.41 -30.11 -35.48
C ASP A 517 12.46 -30.19 -36.70
N ALA A 518 13.02 -30.46 -37.88
CA ALA A 518 12.26 -30.56 -39.12
C ALA A 518 11.24 -31.73 -39.13
N ASP A 519 11.38 -32.70 -38.21
CA ASP A 519 10.48 -33.84 -38.06
C ASP A 519 9.34 -33.54 -37.07
N GLY A 520 9.28 -32.32 -36.53
CA GLY A 520 8.29 -31.93 -35.52
C GLY A 520 8.61 -32.43 -34.11
N CYS A 521 9.84 -32.89 -33.87
CA CYS A 521 10.27 -33.43 -32.59
C CYS A 521 11.21 -32.48 -31.84
N ARG A 522 11.38 -32.68 -30.52
CA ARG A 522 12.42 -32.00 -29.72
C ARG A 522 13.36 -33.02 -29.09
N SER A 523 14.65 -32.68 -29.01
CA SER A 523 15.65 -33.50 -28.32
C SER A 523 15.50 -33.49 -26.80
N SER A 524 14.74 -32.54 -26.25
CA SER A 524 14.44 -32.41 -24.82
C SER A 524 13.31 -33.31 -24.35
N TRP A 525 12.53 -33.90 -25.26
CA TRP A 525 11.44 -34.81 -24.93
C TRP A 525 11.97 -36.20 -24.57
N ALA A 526 11.60 -36.69 -23.39
CA ALA A 526 12.07 -37.98 -22.89
C ALA A 526 11.11 -39.11 -23.30
N THR A 527 11.63 -40.30 -23.61
CA THR A 527 10.79 -41.46 -23.92
C THR A 527 10.15 -42.01 -22.64
N ILE A 528 8.82 -42.10 -22.62
CA ILE A 528 7.99 -42.71 -21.57
C ILE A 528 7.91 -44.22 -21.81
N GLN A 529 7.50 -44.62 -23.01
CA GLN A 529 7.27 -46.01 -23.39
C GLN A 529 7.70 -46.22 -24.84
N THR A 530 8.33 -47.36 -25.14
CA THR A 530 8.58 -47.80 -26.51
C THR A 530 7.70 -49.03 -26.79
N LEU A 531 6.89 -48.97 -27.85
CA LEU A 531 6.10 -50.12 -28.28
C LEU A 531 6.97 -51.14 -29.03
N PRO A 532 6.53 -52.42 -29.13
CA PRO A 532 7.14 -53.38 -30.05
C PRO A 532 7.21 -52.83 -31.48
N LEU A 533 8.22 -53.27 -32.24
CA LEU A 533 8.37 -52.85 -33.64
C LEU A 533 7.10 -53.17 -34.44
N MET A 534 6.60 -52.17 -35.15
CA MET A 534 5.40 -52.29 -35.97
C MET A 534 5.80 -52.39 -37.44
N GLN A 535 5.29 -53.41 -38.13
CA GLN A 535 5.50 -53.58 -39.57
C GLN A 535 4.39 -52.84 -40.35
N PHE A 536 4.74 -51.87 -41.18
CA PHE A 536 3.86 -51.39 -42.25
C PHE A 536 3.92 -52.33 -43.46
N VAL A 537 2.77 -52.59 -44.06
CA VAL A 537 2.63 -53.30 -45.34
C VAL A 537 1.82 -52.44 -46.32
N ALA A 538 1.96 -52.66 -47.63
CA ALA A 538 1.23 -51.90 -48.65
C ALA A 538 -0.30 -51.93 -48.46
N GLY A 539 -0.84 -53.01 -47.88
CA GLY A 539 -2.27 -53.12 -47.55
C GLY A 539 -2.75 -52.18 -46.43
N ASP A 540 -1.84 -51.62 -45.63
CA ASP A 540 -2.16 -50.61 -44.60
C ASP A 540 -2.41 -49.22 -45.22
N LEU A 541 -2.13 -49.02 -46.51
CA LEU A 541 -2.31 -47.74 -47.22
C LEU A 541 -1.66 -46.54 -46.49
N GLY A 542 -0.52 -46.76 -45.83
CA GLY A 542 0.20 -45.73 -45.09
C GLY A 542 -0.42 -45.34 -43.74
N ARG A 543 -1.46 -46.03 -43.26
CA ARG A 543 -2.15 -45.77 -41.99
C ARG A 543 -2.32 -47.05 -41.18
N LYS A 544 -1.83 -47.07 -39.93
CA LYS A 544 -1.89 -48.27 -39.08
C LYS A 544 -2.13 -47.95 -37.61
N ALA A 545 -3.05 -48.67 -36.98
CA ALA A 545 -3.40 -48.49 -35.57
C ALA A 545 -2.32 -49.05 -34.62
N ALA A 546 -1.95 -48.26 -33.61
CA ALA A 546 -1.09 -48.62 -32.50
C ALA A 546 -1.84 -48.51 -31.17
N THR A 547 -1.72 -49.52 -30.31
CA THR A 547 -2.35 -49.51 -28.97
C THR A 547 -1.32 -49.26 -27.89
N PHE A 548 -1.64 -48.35 -26.98
CA PHE A 548 -0.82 -47.92 -25.86
C PHE A 548 -1.52 -48.26 -24.55
N THR A 549 -0.74 -48.43 -23.49
CA THR A 549 -1.22 -48.47 -22.11
C THR A 549 -0.12 -47.89 -21.24
N GLU A 550 -0.41 -46.76 -20.62
CA GLU A 550 0.49 -46.03 -19.74
C GLU A 550 -0.15 -45.93 -18.36
N ASN A 551 0.55 -46.39 -17.32
CA ASN A 551 0.01 -46.51 -15.96
C ASN A 551 0.12 -45.22 -15.14
N ASN A 552 0.92 -44.26 -15.60
CA ASN A 552 1.18 -42.99 -14.93
C ASN A 552 0.53 -41.80 -15.66
N ALA A 553 0.59 -40.62 -15.04
CA ALA A 553 0.01 -39.39 -15.58
C ALA A 553 1.06 -38.50 -16.26
N TRP A 554 0.69 -37.85 -17.35
CA TRP A 554 1.54 -36.96 -18.13
C TRP A 554 0.73 -35.75 -18.59
N PRO A 555 1.05 -34.52 -18.17
CA PRO A 555 0.25 -33.34 -18.53
C PRO A 555 0.44 -32.92 -19.99
N ASP A 556 1.54 -33.33 -20.63
CA ASP A 556 1.86 -33.07 -22.03
C ASP A 556 2.67 -34.26 -22.59
N ALA A 557 2.11 -34.95 -23.58
CA ALA A 557 2.70 -36.10 -24.25
C ALA A 557 2.60 -36.01 -25.78
N ARG A 558 3.53 -36.67 -26.47
CA ARG A 558 3.61 -36.78 -27.95
C ARG A 558 3.92 -38.20 -28.38
N ILE A 559 3.59 -38.55 -29.62
CA ILE A 559 4.02 -39.81 -30.23
C ILE A 559 5.18 -39.54 -31.18
N LYS A 560 6.26 -40.31 -31.10
CA LYS A 560 7.36 -40.31 -32.06
C LYS A 560 7.41 -41.62 -32.81
N VAL A 561 7.65 -41.54 -34.11
CA VAL A 561 7.76 -42.69 -35.00
C VAL A 561 9.05 -42.58 -35.78
N THR A 562 9.78 -43.69 -35.93
CA THR A 562 11.06 -43.72 -36.64
C THR A 562 11.17 -45.01 -37.45
N SER A 563 11.52 -44.90 -38.73
CA SER A 563 11.79 -46.04 -39.60
C SER A 563 13.04 -46.80 -39.13
N VAL A 564 12.99 -48.13 -39.15
CA VAL A 564 14.10 -49.00 -38.68
C VAL A 564 15.02 -49.43 -39.82
N THR A 565 14.51 -49.49 -41.06
CA THR A 565 15.25 -49.92 -42.25
C THR A 565 14.89 -49.06 -43.47
N GLY A 566 15.92 -48.61 -44.21
CA GLY A 566 15.79 -47.87 -45.47
C GLY A 566 15.46 -46.37 -45.30
N GLY A 567 16.50 -45.54 -45.16
CA GLY A 567 16.41 -44.07 -45.14
C GLY A 567 15.75 -43.51 -43.86
N ALA A 568 16.37 -42.51 -43.24
CA ALA A 568 16.04 -42.00 -41.92
C ALA A 568 14.70 -41.22 -41.84
N ARG A 569 13.54 -41.86 -42.14
CA ARG A 569 12.23 -41.23 -41.90
C ARG A 569 11.89 -41.23 -40.42
N ARG A 570 11.53 -40.06 -39.90
CA ARG A 570 11.13 -39.85 -38.50
C ARG A 570 10.09 -38.74 -38.43
N GLY A 571 9.20 -38.81 -37.45
CA GLY A 571 8.18 -37.81 -37.18
C GLY A 571 7.62 -37.84 -35.78
N CYS A 572 7.20 -36.70 -35.26
CA CYS A 572 6.39 -36.62 -34.05
C CYS A 572 4.94 -36.22 -34.37
N SER A 573 3.99 -36.63 -33.53
CA SER A 573 2.59 -36.25 -33.67
C SER A 573 2.45 -34.73 -33.66
N ASN A 574 1.55 -34.20 -34.49
CA ASN A 574 1.31 -32.75 -34.56
C ASN A 574 0.48 -32.21 -33.39
N ASN A 575 -0.36 -33.06 -32.79
CA ASN A 575 -1.08 -32.77 -31.54
C ASN A 575 -0.26 -33.27 -30.35
N ASN A 576 -0.16 -32.47 -29.31
CA ASN A 576 0.13 -32.94 -27.96
C ASN A 576 -1.15 -33.43 -27.29
N PHE A 577 -1.03 -34.21 -26.23
CA PHE A 577 -2.15 -34.65 -25.43
C PHE A 577 -1.77 -34.94 -23.99
N ALA A 578 -2.74 -34.98 -23.08
CA ALA A 578 -2.53 -35.38 -21.70
C ALA A 578 -2.92 -36.85 -21.45
N ILE A 579 -2.23 -37.50 -20.53
CA ILE A 579 -2.63 -38.75 -19.90
C ILE A 579 -2.92 -38.41 -18.44
N ARG A 580 -4.19 -38.29 -18.05
CA ARG A 580 -4.55 -37.89 -16.69
C ARG A 580 -4.79 -39.09 -15.77
N PRO A 581 -4.72 -38.93 -14.43
CA PRO A 581 -5.28 -39.88 -13.49
C PRO A 581 -6.76 -40.15 -13.76
N ALA A 582 -7.23 -41.34 -13.37
CA ALA A 582 -8.63 -41.72 -13.49
C ALA A 582 -9.51 -40.99 -12.47
N SER A 583 -9.07 -40.93 -11.21
CA SER A 583 -9.81 -40.32 -10.11
C SER A 583 -8.91 -39.99 -8.92
N PHE A 584 -9.46 -39.26 -7.95
CA PHE A 584 -8.90 -39.14 -6.61
C PHE A 584 -9.56 -40.15 -5.66
N THR A 585 -8.74 -40.89 -4.92
CA THR A 585 -9.16 -41.85 -3.90
C THR A 585 -8.54 -41.53 -2.54
N GLY A 586 -9.04 -42.19 -1.48
CA GLY A 586 -8.55 -41.96 -0.11
C GLY A 586 -8.75 -40.52 0.38
N VAL A 587 -9.79 -39.84 -0.12
CA VAL A 587 -10.03 -38.44 0.25
C VAL A 587 -10.43 -38.37 1.72
N SER A 588 -9.66 -37.65 2.53
CA SER A 588 -9.94 -37.46 3.94
C SER A 588 -9.79 -36.00 4.35
N VAL A 589 -10.65 -35.58 5.28
CA VAL A 589 -10.65 -34.24 5.86
C VAL A 589 -10.54 -34.38 7.37
N GLN A 590 -9.47 -33.84 7.95
CA GLN A 590 -9.05 -34.17 9.31
C GLN A 590 -8.42 -32.99 10.05
N ASP A 591 -8.42 -33.05 11.37
CA ASP A 591 -7.71 -32.12 12.23
C ASP A 591 -7.05 -32.82 13.43
N SER A 592 -6.17 -32.10 14.14
CA SER A 592 -5.65 -32.54 15.45
C SER A 592 -6.62 -32.13 16.55
N ASN A 593 -7.10 -30.88 16.45
CA ASN A 593 -8.12 -30.28 17.27
C ASN A 593 -8.87 -29.25 16.41
N TRP A 594 -9.91 -28.64 16.98
CA TRP A 594 -10.81 -27.72 16.27
C TRP A 594 -10.19 -26.41 15.76
N GLN A 595 -8.87 -26.22 15.93
CA GLN A 595 -8.10 -25.06 15.46
C GLN A 595 -6.85 -25.44 14.65
N THR A 596 -6.40 -26.70 14.69
CA THR A 596 -5.11 -27.09 14.13
C THR A 596 -5.24 -28.32 13.25
N ALA A 597 -4.64 -28.25 12.06
CA ALA A 597 -4.59 -29.36 11.12
C ALA A 597 -3.90 -30.59 11.73
N GLY A 598 -4.32 -31.77 11.27
CA GLY A 598 -3.83 -33.04 11.82
C GLY A 598 -4.56 -34.24 11.28
N THR A 599 -4.30 -35.39 11.89
CA THR A 599 -4.83 -36.69 11.46
C THR A 599 -5.63 -37.39 12.56
N SER A 600 -5.87 -36.73 13.69
CA SER A 600 -6.41 -37.36 14.90
C SER A 600 -7.92 -37.50 14.85
N ARG A 601 -8.62 -36.54 14.22
CA ARG A 601 -10.08 -36.48 14.17
C ARG A 601 -10.54 -36.25 12.74
N THR A 602 -11.63 -36.91 12.35
CA THR A 602 -12.23 -36.76 11.02
C THR A 602 -13.36 -35.74 11.06
N LEU A 603 -13.41 -34.85 10.06
CA LEU A 603 -14.40 -33.79 9.94
C LEU A 603 -15.58 -34.23 9.05
N ASN A 604 -16.39 -35.18 9.53
CA ASN A 604 -17.57 -35.72 8.82
C ASN A 604 -18.90 -35.54 9.58
N ASN A 605 -18.91 -34.67 10.59
CA ASN A 605 -20.07 -34.43 11.43
C ASN A 605 -21.13 -33.59 10.71
N THR A 606 -22.31 -34.18 10.54
CA THR A 606 -23.47 -33.58 9.86
C THR A 606 -24.67 -33.40 10.78
N ALA A 607 -24.52 -33.67 12.08
CA ALA A 607 -25.55 -33.39 13.09
C ALA A 607 -25.45 -31.92 13.54
N ALA A 608 -26.55 -31.31 14.00
CA ALA A 608 -26.54 -29.91 14.49
C ALA A 608 -26.06 -29.75 15.94
N THR A 609 -25.85 -30.84 16.67
CA THR A 609 -25.42 -30.84 18.08
C THR A 609 -24.46 -32.00 18.31
N GLY A 610 -23.40 -31.75 19.09
CA GLY A 610 -22.41 -32.77 19.43
C GLY A 610 -21.48 -33.12 18.27
N GLY A 611 -20.55 -34.04 18.54
CA GLY A 611 -19.59 -34.55 17.58
C GLY A 611 -18.35 -33.66 17.40
N VAL A 612 -17.49 -34.03 16.46
CA VAL A 612 -16.29 -33.25 16.14
C VAL A 612 -16.71 -31.98 15.41
N VAL A 613 -16.18 -30.84 15.86
CA VAL A 613 -16.33 -29.56 15.16
C VAL A 613 -14.98 -28.90 14.89
N HIS A 614 -14.95 -28.00 13.92
CA HIS A 614 -13.79 -27.19 13.57
C HIS A 614 -14.16 -25.71 13.45
N LYS A 615 -13.28 -24.79 13.85
CA LYS A 615 -13.56 -23.36 13.77
C LYS A 615 -13.45 -22.85 12.34
N ALA A 616 -14.42 -22.05 11.90
CA ALA A 616 -14.45 -21.44 10.59
C ALA A 616 -13.21 -20.55 10.37
N GLY A 617 -12.52 -20.76 9.26
CA GLY A 617 -11.29 -20.06 8.87
C GLY A 617 -10.00 -20.63 9.45
N GLN A 618 -10.06 -21.53 10.45
CA GLN A 618 -8.88 -22.21 10.97
C GLN A 618 -8.37 -23.29 9.99
N PRO A 619 -7.07 -23.63 10.03
CA PRO A 619 -6.49 -24.61 9.13
C PRO A 619 -6.83 -26.04 9.53
N PHE A 620 -7.22 -26.85 8.55
CA PHE A 620 -7.39 -28.30 8.66
C PHE A 620 -6.63 -29.04 7.54
N ARG A 621 -6.59 -30.37 7.65
CA ARG A 621 -5.91 -31.25 6.69
C ARG A 621 -6.88 -31.79 5.65
N VAL A 622 -6.49 -31.75 4.37
CA VAL A 622 -7.13 -32.48 3.27
C VAL A 622 -6.10 -33.39 2.61
N ASN A 623 -6.42 -34.68 2.53
CA ASN A 623 -5.61 -35.66 1.80
C ASN A 623 -6.40 -36.24 0.63
N ALA A 624 -5.68 -36.60 -0.43
CA ALA A 624 -6.19 -37.42 -1.51
C ALA A 624 -5.03 -38.09 -2.25
N THR A 625 -5.32 -39.15 -3.00
CA THR A 625 -4.34 -39.81 -3.87
C THR A 625 -4.91 -39.92 -5.28
N ALA A 626 -4.20 -39.37 -6.25
CA ALA A 626 -4.51 -39.53 -7.66
C ALA A 626 -4.12 -40.94 -8.11
N VAL A 627 -5.07 -41.67 -8.68
CA VAL A 627 -4.87 -43.06 -9.09
C VAL A 627 -5.27 -43.27 -10.54
N ASN A 628 -4.64 -44.26 -11.17
CA ASN A 628 -5.01 -44.74 -12.49
C ASN A 628 -6.28 -45.63 -12.43
N SER A 629 -6.74 -46.12 -13.58
CA SER A 629 -7.95 -46.96 -13.66
C SER A 629 -7.87 -48.30 -12.91
N ALA A 630 -6.65 -48.75 -12.58
CA ALA A 630 -6.39 -49.95 -11.78
C ALA A 630 -6.09 -49.63 -10.30
N ALA A 631 -6.41 -48.42 -9.84
CA ALA A 631 -6.16 -47.92 -8.48
C ALA A 631 -4.68 -47.81 -8.05
N GLY A 632 -3.73 -47.91 -9.00
CA GLY A 632 -2.31 -47.60 -8.75
C GLY A 632 -2.06 -46.09 -8.70
N ILE A 633 -1.14 -45.64 -7.85
CA ILE A 633 -0.80 -44.21 -7.70
C ILE A 633 -0.14 -43.70 -8.99
N THR A 634 -0.66 -42.60 -9.54
CA THR A 634 -0.02 -41.89 -10.66
C THR A 634 1.02 -40.92 -10.12
N THR A 635 2.25 -41.40 -9.90
CA THR A 635 3.32 -40.61 -9.26
C THR A 635 3.71 -39.34 -10.01
N ASN A 636 3.41 -39.23 -11.29
CA ASN A 636 3.74 -38.04 -12.08
C ASN A 636 2.64 -36.98 -12.02
N TYR A 637 1.53 -37.25 -11.34
CA TYR A 637 0.51 -36.24 -11.09
C TYR A 637 1.02 -35.21 -10.06
N SER A 638 1.08 -33.95 -10.50
CA SER A 638 1.56 -32.80 -9.74
C SER A 638 0.57 -31.63 -9.76
N GLY A 639 -0.70 -31.90 -10.06
CA GLY A 639 -1.75 -30.89 -10.17
C GLY A 639 -2.20 -30.31 -8.83
N THR A 640 -2.99 -29.24 -8.90
CA THR A 640 -3.57 -28.53 -7.75
C THR A 640 -5.08 -28.68 -7.77
N PRO A 641 -5.64 -29.78 -7.24
CA PRO A 641 -7.08 -29.99 -7.24
C PRO A 641 -7.80 -28.94 -6.39
N THR A 642 -8.96 -28.54 -6.86
CA THR A 642 -9.90 -27.64 -6.15
C THR A 642 -10.98 -28.46 -5.46
N ALA A 643 -11.63 -27.88 -4.45
CA ALA A 643 -12.78 -28.50 -3.79
C ALA A 643 -14.06 -27.81 -4.23
N ASN A 644 -14.86 -28.51 -5.03
CA ASN A 644 -16.17 -28.05 -5.45
C ASN A 644 -17.22 -28.42 -4.39
N LEU A 645 -17.87 -27.40 -3.82
CA LEU A 645 -18.93 -27.57 -2.85
C LEU A 645 -20.24 -27.87 -3.60
N THR A 646 -20.77 -29.08 -3.42
CA THR A 646 -21.90 -29.58 -4.22
C THR A 646 -23.25 -29.51 -3.50
N ALA A 647 -23.26 -29.43 -2.16
CA ALA A 647 -24.48 -29.26 -1.38
C ALA A 647 -24.21 -28.63 0.00
N CYS A 648 -25.21 -27.89 0.51
CA CYS A 648 -25.22 -27.41 1.89
C CYS A 648 -26.09 -28.31 2.76
N LEU A 649 -25.50 -28.92 3.80
CA LEU A 649 -26.18 -29.85 4.69
C LEU A 649 -26.71 -29.15 5.94
N LEU A 650 -25.91 -28.27 6.54
CA LEU A 650 -26.26 -27.50 7.72
C LEU A 650 -25.86 -26.02 7.58
N PRO A 651 -26.74 -25.05 7.90
CA PRO A 651 -28.20 -25.27 7.99
C PRO A 651 -28.70 -25.73 6.62
N THR A 652 -29.78 -26.52 6.56
CA THR A 652 -30.26 -27.08 5.28
C THR A 652 -30.52 -25.97 4.26
N GLY A 653 -29.86 -26.05 3.09
CA GLY A 653 -29.94 -25.04 2.03
C GLY A 653 -29.00 -23.83 2.18
N CYS A 654 -28.30 -23.69 3.32
CA CYS A 654 -27.51 -22.52 3.71
C CYS A 654 -28.33 -21.22 3.70
N LEU A 655 -27.93 -20.23 4.49
CA LEU A 655 -28.63 -18.96 4.46
C LEU A 655 -28.27 -18.20 3.16
N ASN A 656 -29.28 -17.77 2.40
CA ASN A 656 -29.11 -17.07 1.12
C ASN A 656 -28.21 -17.82 0.09
N GLY A 657 -28.14 -19.16 0.17
CA GLY A 657 -27.28 -19.96 -0.70
C GLY A 657 -25.77 -19.80 -0.44
N ASN A 658 -25.36 -19.19 0.69
CA ASN A 658 -23.96 -19.01 1.01
C ASN A 658 -23.31 -20.33 1.46
N LEU A 659 -22.71 -21.04 0.52
CA LEU A 659 -21.94 -22.27 0.75
C LEU A 659 -20.57 -22.03 1.37
N GLY A 660 -20.15 -20.79 1.59
CA GLY A 660 -18.79 -20.46 2.01
C GLY A 660 -17.74 -20.69 0.92
N ALA A 661 -16.50 -20.39 1.27
CA ALA A 661 -15.33 -20.59 0.43
C ALA A 661 -14.40 -21.62 1.09
N LEU A 662 -14.04 -22.66 0.34
CA LEU A 662 -13.07 -23.67 0.74
C LEU A 662 -11.78 -23.51 -0.08
N SER A 663 -10.65 -23.33 0.59
CA SER A 663 -9.32 -23.30 -0.02
C SER A 663 -8.51 -24.53 0.37
N ILE A 664 -7.80 -25.13 -0.59
CA ILE A 664 -6.83 -26.22 -0.38
C ILE A 664 -5.41 -25.74 -0.70
N GLY A 665 -5.25 -25.02 -1.82
CA GLY A 665 -4.05 -24.23 -2.14
C GLY A 665 -2.72 -24.98 -2.27
N THR A 666 -2.73 -26.32 -2.33
CA THR A 666 -1.53 -27.16 -2.30
C THR A 666 -1.49 -28.10 -3.50
N ALA A 667 -0.35 -28.19 -4.18
CA ALA A 667 -0.13 -29.14 -5.26
C ALA A 667 0.10 -30.55 -4.72
N ALA A 668 -0.35 -31.56 -5.46
CA ALA A 668 0.04 -32.93 -5.18
C ALA A 668 1.54 -33.15 -5.45
N VAL A 669 2.16 -34.00 -4.64
CA VAL A 669 3.54 -34.45 -4.84
C VAL A 669 3.51 -35.96 -4.99
N SER A 670 4.11 -36.47 -6.05
CA SER A 670 4.14 -37.90 -6.35
C SER A 670 2.75 -38.55 -6.38
N GLY A 671 1.74 -37.84 -6.92
CA GLY A 671 0.34 -38.31 -6.96
C GLY A 671 -0.43 -38.19 -5.64
N VAL A 672 0.19 -37.66 -4.58
CA VAL A 672 -0.45 -37.54 -3.26
C VAL A 672 -0.67 -36.07 -2.91
N LEU A 673 -1.93 -35.70 -2.67
CA LEU A 673 -2.30 -34.42 -2.08
C LEU A 673 -2.22 -34.52 -0.56
N THR A 674 -1.50 -33.60 0.06
CA THR A 674 -1.45 -33.41 1.52
C THR A 674 -1.44 -31.92 1.81
N ALA A 675 -2.63 -31.34 1.95
CA ALA A 675 -2.81 -29.95 2.34
C ALA A 675 -3.01 -29.87 3.85
N THR A 676 -2.21 -29.08 4.56
CA THR A 676 -2.35 -28.85 6.03
C THR A 676 -2.80 -27.44 6.37
N ASN A 677 -3.11 -26.65 5.35
CA ASN A 677 -3.51 -25.25 5.41
C ASN A 677 -4.87 -25.02 4.74
N ALA A 678 -5.67 -26.08 4.59
CA ALA A 678 -6.99 -25.94 4.02
C ALA A 678 -7.89 -25.16 4.98
N THR A 679 -8.70 -24.23 4.47
CA THR A 679 -9.58 -23.38 5.30
C THR A 679 -10.96 -23.30 4.69
N TYR A 680 -11.98 -23.21 5.55
CA TYR A 680 -13.37 -23.04 5.14
C TYR A 680 -13.96 -21.81 5.85
N SER A 681 -14.55 -20.89 5.09
CA SER A 681 -14.88 -19.56 5.59
C SER A 681 -16.17 -19.49 6.42
N GLU A 682 -17.00 -20.53 6.40
CA GLU A 682 -18.33 -20.50 6.99
C GLU A 682 -18.54 -21.55 8.09
N THR A 683 -19.70 -21.46 8.73
CA THR A 683 -20.20 -22.46 9.67
C THR A 683 -21.13 -23.46 9.00
N GLY A 684 -21.35 -24.59 9.68
CA GLY A 684 -22.21 -25.65 9.20
C GLY A 684 -21.47 -26.80 8.55
N ALA A 685 -22.18 -27.57 7.74
CA ALA A 685 -21.66 -28.78 7.09
C ALA A 685 -22.09 -28.81 5.63
N PHE A 686 -21.26 -29.37 4.77
CA PHE A 686 -21.44 -29.36 3.32
C PHE A 686 -20.97 -30.66 2.69
N THR A 687 -21.36 -30.89 1.44
CA THR A 687 -20.79 -31.94 0.60
C THR A 687 -19.79 -31.31 -0.35
N MET A 688 -18.63 -31.95 -0.53
CA MET A 688 -17.61 -31.52 -1.49
C MET A 688 -17.17 -32.65 -2.40
N GLN A 689 -16.62 -32.27 -3.56
CA GLN A 689 -15.91 -33.13 -4.48
C GLN A 689 -14.59 -32.46 -4.87
N LEU A 690 -13.47 -33.14 -4.69
CA LEU A 690 -12.21 -32.72 -5.30
C LEU A 690 -12.27 -32.87 -6.81
N GLU A 691 -11.82 -31.83 -7.52
CA GLU A 691 -11.76 -31.77 -8.97
C GLU A 691 -10.51 -31.03 -9.45
N ASP A 692 -9.83 -31.59 -10.44
CA ASP A 692 -8.78 -30.92 -11.20
C ASP A 692 -9.10 -30.97 -12.70
N GLN A 693 -9.38 -29.80 -13.28
CA GLN A 693 -9.63 -29.63 -14.72
C GLN A 693 -8.41 -29.10 -15.49
N THR A 694 -7.34 -28.74 -14.77
CA THR A 694 -6.20 -27.98 -15.29
C THR A 694 -5.02 -28.86 -15.67
N PHE A 695 -4.88 -30.05 -15.05
CA PHE A 695 -3.79 -30.97 -15.35
C PHE A 695 -3.72 -31.37 -16.84
N ALA A 696 -4.88 -31.54 -17.48
CA ALA A 696 -5.01 -31.89 -18.89
C ALA A 696 -5.28 -30.67 -19.79
N ALA A 697 -4.83 -29.47 -19.41
CA ALA A 697 -5.13 -28.23 -20.14
C ALA A 697 -4.57 -28.18 -21.57
N VAL A 698 -3.59 -29.03 -21.90
CA VAL A 698 -3.06 -29.15 -23.26
C VAL A 698 -4.14 -29.52 -24.29
N ASP A 699 -5.17 -30.25 -23.84
CA ASP A 699 -6.30 -30.73 -24.63
C ASP A 699 -7.54 -29.83 -24.50
N ALA A 700 -7.35 -28.59 -24.04
CA ALA A 700 -8.47 -27.70 -23.77
C ALA A 700 -9.36 -27.44 -25.01
N ALA A 701 -8.75 -27.48 -26.20
CA ALA A 701 -9.38 -27.17 -27.48
C ALA A 701 -10.03 -28.38 -28.17
N ASP A 702 -9.62 -29.62 -27.85
CA ASP A 702 -10.04 -30.82 -28.57
C ASP A 702 -10.72 -31.89 -27.69
N SER A 703 -10.65 -31.76 -26.36
CA SER A 703 -11.32 -32.62 -25.38
C SER A 703 -12.36 -31.85 -24.58
N THR A 704 -13.47 -32.49 -24.22
CA THR A 704 -14.52 -31.93 -23.36
C THR A 704 -14.03 -31.80 -21.90
N ALA A 705 -14.67 -30.95 -21.09
CA ALA A 705 -14.32 -30.82 -19.67
C ALA A 705 -14.40 -32.17 -18.92
N ALA A 706 -15.40 -33.00 -19.21
CA ALA A 706 -15.54 -34.33 -18.61
C ALA A 706 -14.40 -35.29 -19.00
N GLU A 707 -13.92 -35.23 -20.24
CA GLU A 707 -12.76 -36.01 -20.68
C GLU A 707 -11.47 -35.59 -19.96
N ARG A 708 -11.36 -34.32 -19.54
CA ARG A 708 -10.14 -33.75 -18.89
C ARG A 708 -10.15 -33.77 -17.36
N SER A 709 -11.32 -33.86 -16.74
CA SER A 709 -11.45 -33.68 -15.29
C SER A 709 -11.05 -34.92 -14.51
N ILE A 710 -10.29 -34.72 -13.43
CA ILE A 710 -9.98 -35.75 -12.43
C ILE A 710 -10.88 -35.45 -11.23
N ILE A 711 -11.80 -36.37 -10.90
CA ILE A 711 -12.78 -36.17 -9.84
C ILE A 711 -12.64 -37.22 -8.73
N SER A 712 -13.00 -36.84 -7.50
CA SER A 712 -13.20 -37.77 -6.38
C SER A 712 -14.65 -38.23 -6.27
N ALA A 713 -14.94 -39.18 -5.38
CA ALA A 713 -16.30 -39.36 -4.88
C ALA A 713 -16.71 -38.17 -4.00
N ALA A 714 -18.00 -37.81 -3.99
CA ALA A 714 -18.51 -36.77 -3.11
C ALA A 714 -18.41 -37.21 -1.63
N LEU A 715 -18.02 -36.30 -0.74
CA LEU A 715 -17.91 -36.57 0.69
C LEU A 715 -18.48 -35.43 1.54
N ASN A 716 -19.06 -35.77 2.69
CA ASN A 716 -19.62 -34.80 3.62
C ASN A 716 -18.53 -34.31 4.58
N VAL A 717 -18.40 -32.99 4.69
CA VAL A 717 -17.44 -32.33 5.55
C VAL A 717 -18.15 -31.43 6.54
N GLY A 718 -17.75 -31.52 7.80
CA GLY A 718 -18.33 -30.70 8.85
C GLY A 718 -18.07 -31.27 10.25
N ARG A 719 -18.55 -30.61 11.31
CA ARG A 719 -19.33 -29.37 11.28
C ARG A 719 -18.43 -28.20 11.66
N PHE A 720 -18.51 -27.11 10.91
CA PHE A 720 -17.80 -25.89 11.23
C PHE A 720 -18.62 -25.01 12.18
N VAL A 721 -17.94 -24.39 13.15
CA VAL A 721 -18.51 -23.48 14.16
C VAL A 721 -17.80 -22.13 14.08
N PRO A 722 -18.36 -21.03 14.62
CA PRO A 722 -17.68 -19.74 14.62
C PRO A 722 -16.31 -19.84 15.29
N ASP A 723 -15.37 -19.02 14.85
CA ASP A 723 -14.06 -18.93 15.49
C ASP A 723 -14.17 -18.18 16.84
N HIS A 724 -14.91 -17.07 16.84
CA HIS A 724 -15.15 -16.23 17.99
C HIS A 724 -16.42 -15.39 17.82
N PHE A 725 -16.77 -14.64 18.87
CA PHE A 725 -17.84 -13.65 18.85
C PHE A 725 -17.30 -12.24 19.05
N ASP A 726 -17.82 -11.30 18.27
CA ASP A 726 -17.63 -9.86 18.48
C ASP A 726 -18.86 -9.25 19.12
N LEU A 727 -18.64 -8.34 20.07
CA LEU A 727 -19.68 -7.64 20.80
C LEU A 727 -19.61 -6.13 20.54
N THR A 728 -20.76 -5.50 20.26
CA THR A 728 -20.88 -4.05 20.07
C THR A 728 -22.17 -3.51 20.70
N ALA A 729 -22.27 -2.21 20.93
CA ALA A 729 -23.52 -1.60 21.37
C ALA A 729 -24.57 -1.63 20.26
N ASN A 730 -25.79 -2.07 20.60
CA ASN A 730 -26.96 -1.98 19.73
C ASN A 730 -27.85 -0.78 20.09
N ASN A 731 -27.67 -0.20 21.28
CA ASN A 731 -28.37 1.01 21.73
C ASN A 731 -27.54 1.83 22.73
N THR A 732 -28.08 2.98 23.14
CA THR A 732 -27.54 3.80 24.23
C THR A 732 -28.38 3.60 25.50
N PRO A 733 -27.88 2.89 26.52
CA PRO A 733 -28.65 2.64 27.74
C PRO A 733 -28.70 3.84 28.68
N SER A 734 -29.68 3.81 29.57
CA SER A 734 -29.78 4.71 30.71
C SER A 734 -30.45 4.05 31.91
N PHE A 735 -29.99 4.40 33.11
CA PHE A 735 -30.64 4.06 34.37
C PHE A 735 -31.75 5.07 34.69
N LYS A 736 -32.75 4.63 35.46
CA LYS A 736 -33.68 5.54 36.12
C LYS A 736 -32.99 6.15 37.33
N THR A 737 -33.14 7.45 37.55
CA THR A 737 -32.77 8.12 38.79
C THR A 737 -33.59 7.60 39.98
N PHE A 738 -34.83 7.15 39.74
CA PHE A 738 -35.65 6.52 40.77
C PHE A 738 -36.72 5.63 40.12
N ASN A 739 -37.09 4.52 40.76
CA ASN A 739 -37.98 3.52 40.17
C ASN A 739 -39.48 3.79 40.44
N ASP A 740 -39.91 5.04 40.30
CA ASP A 740 -41.32 5.47 40.43
C ASP A 740 -41.70 6.35 39.22
N THR A 741 -42.95 6.31 38.79
CA THR A 741 -43.45 7.14 37.68
C THR A 741 -44.14 8.42 38.17
N ALA A 742 -44.40 8.52 39.48
CA ALA A 742 -45.13 9.64 40.08
C ALA A 742 -44.31 10.94 40.26
N CYS A 743 -43.01 10.95 39.91
CA CYS A 743 -42.11 12.05 40.26
C CYS A 743 -41.10 12.48 39.18
N ALA A 744 -41.58 12.94 38.03
CA ALA A 744 -40.71 13.23 36.88
C ALA A 744 -39.59 14.28 37.10
N SER A 745 -39.59 15.04 38.20
CA SER A 745 -38.61 16.11 38.48
C SER A 745 -37.50 15.75 39.47
N ARG A 746 -37.46 14.51 39.99
CA ARG A 746 -36.47 14.11 40.99
C ARG A 746 -35.11 13.82 40.33
N SER A 747 -34.06 14.51 40.78
CA SER A 747 -32.71 14.45 40.21
C SER A 747 -31.68 13.68 41.04
N PHE A 748 -32.13 12.92 42.05
CA PHE A 748 -31.27 12.18 42.96
C PHE A 748 -31.91 10.86 43.41
N THR A 749 -31.09 9.90 43.85
CA THR A 749 -31.51 8.62 44.43
C THR A 749 -31.08 8.55 45.90
N TYR A 750 -31.85 7.91 46.78
CA TYR A 750 -31.35 7.64 48.13
C TYR A 750 -30.46 6.39 48.14
N ILE A 751 -29.37 6.42 48.91
CA ILE A 751 -28.52 5.23 49.12
C ILE A 751 -29.36 4.14 49.83
N GLY A 752 -29.36 2.93 49.29
CA GLY A 752 -30.24 1.83 49.69
C GLY A 752 -31.58 1.75 48.92
N GLN A 753 -31.89 2.71 48.04
CA GLN A 753 -33.07 2.67 47.18
C GLN A 753 -32.76 1.92 45.87
N PRO A 754 -33.55 0.89 45.50
CA PRO A 754 -33.36 0.21 44.22
C PRO A 754 -33.77 1.10 43.03
N PHE A 755 -32.99 1.02 41.96
CA PHE A 755 -33.27 1.65 40.68
C PHE A 755 -33.07 0.65 39.53
N GLY A 756 -33.79 0.85 38.43
CA GLY A 756 -33.75 -0.03 37.25
C GLY A 756 -33.35 0.73 35.99
N TYR A 757 -33.63 0.13 34.83
CA TYR A 757 -33.34 0.74 33.53
C TYR A 757 -34.45 1.67 33.06
N ALA A 758 -34.06 2.87 32.59
CA ALA A 758 -34.93 3.71 31.78
C ALA A 758 -34.88 3.22 30.32
N THR A 759 -33.67 2.91 29.83
CA THR A 759 -33.43 2.15 28.59
C THR A 759 -32.45 1.02 28.89
N ALA A 760 -32.90 -0.23 28.77
CA ALA A 760 -32.05 -1.40 29.05
C ALA A 760 -30.91 -1.52 28.02
N PRO A 761 -29.67 -1.88 28.42
CA PRO A 761 -28.56 -2.11 27.50
C PRO A 761 -28.86 -3.21 26.50
N GLN A 762 -28.41 -3.07 25.26
CA GLN A 762 -28.51 -4.12 24.26
C GLN A 762 -27.18 -4.27 23.55
N THR A 763 -26.60 -5.46 23.63
CA THR A 763 -25.34 -5.82 22.97
C THR A 763 -25.66 -6.59 21.68
N LEU A 764 -25.12 -6.14 20.55
CA LEU A 764 -25.13 -6.89 19.30
C LEU A 764 -23.99 -7.91 19.33
N VAL A 765 -24.33 -9.18 19.15
CA VAL A 765 -23.41 -10.31 19.01
C VAL A 765 -23.25 -10.64 17.54
N THR A 766 -22.01 -10.77 17.08
CA THR A 766 -21.69 -11.22 15.72
C THR A 766 -20.77 -12.43 15.77
N ALA A 767 -21.20 -13.54 15.18
CA ALA A 767 -20.40 -14.74 14.98
C ALA A 767 -19.40 -14.51 13.85
N LYS A 768 -18.11 -14.75 14.11
CA LYS A 768 -17.01 -14.46 13.19
C LYS A 768 -16.21 -15.71 12.85
N ASN A 769 -15.66 -15.74 11.64
CA ASN A 769 -14.55 -16.64 11.30
C ASN A 769 -13.20 -16.02 11.68
N LEU A 770 -12.11 -16.78 11.54
CA LEU A 770 -10.75 -16.30 11.85
C LEU A 770 -10.36 -14.99 11.12
N ALA A 771 -10.92 -14.74 9.93
CA ALA A 771 -10.67 -13.55 9.14
C ALA A 771 -11.62 -12.37 9.47
N ASN A 772 -12.34 -12.43 10.59
CA ASN A 772 -13.32 -11.44 11.07
C ASN A 772 -14.53 -11.21 10.15
N ASN A 773 -14.79 -12.13 9.21
CA ASN A 773 -16.02 -12.11 8.42
C ASN A 773 -17.16 -12.76 9.20
N THR A 774 -18.37 -12.23 9.04
CA THR A 774 -19.55 -12.79 9.69
C THR A 774 -19.90 -14.16 9.12
N THR A 775 -20.06 -15.14 10.00
CA THR A 775 -20.50 -16.50 9.65
C THR A 775 -22.03 -16.58 9.65
N VAL A 776 -22.65 -16.28 8.52
CA VAL A 776 -24.12 -16.10 8.40
C VAL A 776 -24.91 -17.39 8.58
N ASN A 777 -24.29 -18.54 8.31
CA ASN A 777 -24.86 -19.86 8.51
C ASN A 777 -25.00 -20.25 9.99
N TYR A 778 -24.41 -19.48 10.92
CA TYR A 778 -24.63 -19.68 12.36
C TYR A 778 -26.01 -19.14 12.75
N ALA A 779 -27.03 -19.97 12.48
CA ALA A 779 -28.44 -19.63 12.56
C ALA A 779 -29.29 -20.88 12.89
N GLY A 780 -30.55 -20.67 13.29
CA GLY A 780 -31.47 -21.76 13.62
C GLY A 780 -30.87 -22.75 14.63
N ASN A 781 -30.88 -24.04 14.31
CA ASN A 781 -30.36 -25.09 15.19
C ASN A 781 -28.84 -25.03 15.41
N LEU A 782 -28.09 -24.26 14.60
CA LEU A 782 -26.66 -24.04 14.79
C LEU A 782 -26.37 -22.90 15.78
N TRP A 783 -27.31 -22.00 16.04
CA TRP A 783 -27.18 -20.99 17.08
C TRP A 783 -27.29 -21.66 18.46
N LYS A 784 -26.21 -21.61 19.26
CA LYS A 784 -26.16 -22.30 20.57
C LYS A 784 -26.06 -21.36 21.76
N ILE A 785 -25.82 -20.06 21.55
CA ILE A 785 -25.77 -19.09 22.64
C ILE A 785 -27.14 -18.98 23.32
N ALA A 786 -27.16 -19.21 24.63
CA ALA A 786 -28.32 -19.07 25.50
C ALA A 786 -28.04 -18.11 26.68
N ALA A 787 -29.06 -17.82 27.48
CA ALA A 787 -28.97 -16.93 28.64
C ALA A 787 -27.88 -17.35 29.65
N VAL A 788 -27.68 -18.66 29.81
CA VAL A 788 -26.66 -19.24 30.72
C VAL A 788 -25.22 -18.96 30.27
N ASP A 789 -25.02 -18.66 28.98
CA ASP A 789 -23.71 -18.41 28.40
C ASP A 789 -23.27 -16.95 28.55
N VAL A 790 -24.15 -16.07 29.03
CA VAL A 790 -23.92 -14.63 29.17
C VAL A 790 -23.43 -14.31 30.58
N SER A 791 -22.29 -13.62 30.65
CA SER A 791 -21.78 -13.03 31.88
C SER A 791 -22.00 -11.52 31.88
N GLN A 792 -22.63 -11.02 32.95
CA GLN A 792 -22.90 -9.60 33.17
C GLN A 792 -22.20 -9.16 34.45
N VAL A 793 -21.24 -8.24 34.33
CA VAL A 793 -20.50 -7.71 35.47
C VAL A 793 -20.68 -6.21 35.51
N TYR A 794 -21.38 -5.74 36.54
CA TYR A 794 -21.47 -4.33 36.83
C TYR A 794 -20.23 -3.89 37.63
N ALA A 795 -19.75 -2.67 37.41
CA ALA A 795 -18.66 -2.09 38.19
C ALA A 795 -18.94 -0.61 38.46
N ASN A 796 -18.39 -0.08 39.55
CA ASN A 796 -18.48 1.33 39.90
C ASN A 796 -17.18 1.83 40.56
N ALA A 797 -16.98 3.14 40.55
CA ALA A 797 -15.79 3.75 41.16
C ALA A 797 -15.89 3.86 42.71
N GLN A 798 -17.10 3.86 43.25
CA GLN A 798 -17.41 3.97 44.68
C GLN A 798 -17.97 2.62 45.18
N ALA A 799 -17.14 1.74 45.75
CA ALA A 799 -17.51 0.34 45.98
C ALA A 799 -18.70 0.10 46.95
N ALA A 800 -19.50 -0.94 46.63
CA ALA A 800 -20.62 -1.59 47.35
C ALA A 800 -22.06 -1.20 46.92
N TYR A 801 -22.63 -2.02 46.02
CA TYR A 801 -24.06 -2.06 45.69
C TYR A 801 -24.52 -3.52 45.57
N THR A 802 -25.75 -3.79 46.03
CA THR A 802 -26.46 -5.07 45.88
C THR A 802 -27.25 -5.05 44.58
N THR A 803 -27.27 -6.17 43.86
CA THR A 803 -27.99 -6.29 42.59
C THR A 803 -28.95 -7.46 42.61
N ALA A 804 -30.11 -7.27 42.00
CA ALA A 804 -31.01 -8.35 41.63
C ALA A 804 -30.96 -8.46 40.10
N ILE A 805 -30.09 -9.34 39.60
CA ILE A 805 -29.88 -9.58 38.18
C ILE A 805 -30.60 -10.87 37.81
N ASN A 806 -31.44 -10.81 36.80
CA ASN A 806 -32.12 -11.95 36.21
C ASN A 806 -31.33 -12.43 34.96
N PRO A 807 -31.57 -13.66 34.48
CA PRO A 807 -30.97 -14.13 33.24
C PRO A 807 -31.25 -13.19 32.06
N ALA A 808 -30.21 -12.86 31.29
CA ALA A 808 -30.36 -12.04 30.09
C ALA A 808 -31.19 -12.75 29.02
N THR A 809 -31.85 -11.98 28.17
CA THR A 809 -32.52 -12.51 26.96
C THR A 809 -31.54 -12.51 25.79
N VAL A 810 -31.38 -13.67 25.15
CA VAL A 810 -30.59 -13.83 23.92
C VAL A 810 -31.56 -14.07 22.76
N THR A 811 -31.48 -13.23 21.72
CA THR A 811 -32.36 -13.33 20.54
C THR A 811 -31.53 -13.44 19.26
N PRO A 812 -31.58 -14.55 18.52
CA PRO A 812 -30.88 -14.68 17.25
C PRO A 812 -31.60 -13.92 16.12
N ASN A 813 -30.83 -13.27 15.26
CA ASN A 813 -31.32 -12.66 14.01
C ASN A 813 -31.30 -13.64 12.83
N ASN A 814 -30.85 -14.88 13.05
CA ASN A 814 -30.72 -15.94 12.04
C ASN A 814 -29.86 -15.57 10.82
N ASN A 815 -28.79 -14.83 11.05
CA ASN A 815 -27.86 -14.40 10.01
C ASN A 815 -26.41 -14.29 10.53
N GLY A 816 -26.05 -15.13 11.50
CA GLY A 816 -24.78 -15.03 12.22
C GLY A 816 -24.72 -13.89 13.24
N THR A 817 -25.81 -13.15 13.45
CA THR A 817 -25.92 -12.12 14.49
C THR A 817 -27.09 -12.39 15.44
N GLY A 818 -27.06 -11.74 16.59
CA GLY A 818 -28.14 -11.74 17.56
C GLY A 818 -27.95 -10.65 18.61
N THR A 819 -28.89 -10.49 19.52
CA THR A 819 -28.81 -9.48 20.58
C THR A 819 -28.88 -10.11 21.97
N VAL A 820 -28.09 -9.59 22.89
CA VAL A 820 -28.14 -9.89 24.33
C VAL A 820 -28.69 -8.65 25.03
N THR A 821 -29.76 -8.85 25.82
CA THR A 821 -30.42 -7.77 26.58
C THR A 821 -30.53 -8.20 28.04
N PRO A 822 -29.99 -7.44 29.02
CA PRO A 822 -30.29 -7.63 30.44
C PRO A 822 -31.80 -7.60 30.68
N ALA A 823 -32.29 -8.24 31.74
CA ALA A 823 -33.73 -8.27 31.96
C ALA A 823 -34.23 -6.88 32.34
N ALA A 824 -35.37 -6.47 31.77
CA ALA A 824 -35.97 -5.17 32.10
C ALA A 824 -36.36 -5.03 33.59
N ALA A 825 -36.52 -6.16 34.29
CA ALA A 825 -36.79 -6.25 35.72
C ALA A 825 -35.54 -6.14 36.61
N ASP A 826 -34.34 -6.04 36.03
CA ASP A 826 -33.11 -5.92 36.80
C ASP A 826 -33.10 -4.62 37.60
N THR A 827 -32.69 -4.73 38.86
CA THR A 827 -32.53 -3.57 39.76
C THR A 827 -31.18 -3.59 40.45
N LEU A 828 -30.61 -2.39 40.60
CA LEU A 828 -29.36 -2.14 41.29
C LEU A 828 -29.64 -1.25 42.52
N THR A 829 -28.89 -1.44 43.60
CA THR A 829 -29.06 -0.69 44.85
C THR A 829 -27.73 -0.47 45.53
N PHE A 830 -27.30 0.77 45.77
CA PHE A 830 -26.12 1.00 46.61
C PHE A 830 -26.33 0.49 48.02
N THR A 831 -25.33 -0.21 48.56
CA THR A 831 -25.37 -0.72 49.92
C THR A 831 -25.50 0.48 50.86
N ARG A 832 -26.46 0.40 51.76
CA ARG A 832 -26.65 1.40 52.81
C ARG A 832 -26.07 0.84 54.10
N ASP A 833 -24.99 1.45 54.58
CA ASP A 833 -24.44 1.11 55.88
C ASP A 833 -25.38 1.53 57.02
N ASP A 834 -25.33 0.81 58.13
CA ASP A 834 -26.11 1.13 59.31
C ASP A 834 -25.59 2.45 59.93
N PRO A 835 -26.40 3.51 59.95
CA PRO A 835 -25.99 4.84 60.43
C PRO A 835 -25.71 4.88 61.94
N THR A 836 -25.98 3.80 62.69
CA THR A 836 -25.61 3.66 64.10
C THR A 836 -24.16 3.19 64.30
N THR A 837 -23.56 2.59 63.26
CA THR A 837 -22.23 1.96 63.35
C THR A 837 -21.19 2.59 62.44
N VAL A 838 -21.61 3.30 61.39
CA VAL A 838 -20.73 3.97 60.41
C VAL A 838 -21.24 5.40 60.17
N THR A 839 -20.31 6.35 59.98
CA THR A 839 -20.66 7.71 59.59
C THR A 839 -21.40 7.70 58.24
N PRO A 840 -22.57 8.34 58.12
CA PRO A 840 -23.31 8.43 56.86
C PRO A 840 -22.47 8.96 55.70
N GLU A 841 -22.72 8.43 54.50
CA GLU A 841 -21.98 8.83 53.29
C GLU A 841 -22.45 10.20 52.77
N ILE A 842 -21.49 11.07 52.42
CA ILE A 842 -21.77 12.36 51.77
C ILE A 842 -22.27 12.15 50.33
N PRO A 843 -22.97 13.13 49.70
CA PRO A 843 -23.50 12.94 48.35
C PRO A 843 -22.41 12.70 47.32
N PHE A 844 -22.67 11.80 46.37
CA PHE A 844 -21.77 11.51 45.25
C PHE A 844 -22.53 11.25 43.96
N ASN A 845 -21.85 11.41 42.82
CA ASN A 845 -22.40 11.02 41.52
C ASN A 845 -21.98 9.59 41.19
N ALA A 846 -22.96 8.72 40.94
CA ALA A 846 -22.72 7.34 40.57
C ALA A 846 -22.17 7.23 39.14
N ALA A 847 -21.09 6.47 39.00
CA ALA A 847 -20.52 6.08 37.71
C ALA A 847 -20.50 4.54 37.62
N ILE A 848 -21.54 3.98 37.01
CA ILE A 848 -21.75 2.51 36.93
C ILE A 848 -21.52 2.06 35.48
N SER A 849 -20.67 1.08 35.29
CA SER A 849 -20.47 0.41 34.00
C SER A 849 -21.03 -1.00 34.01
N LEU A 850 -21.39 -1.51 32.83
CA LEU A 850 -21.79 -2.91 32.61
C LEU A 850 -20.85 -3.53 31.58
N SER A 851 -20.12 -4.57 31.98
CA SER A 851 -19.35 -5.42 31.06
C SER A 851 -20.13 -6.69 30.73
N VAL A 852 -20.28 -6.96 29.43
CA VAL A 852 -20.95 -8.14 28.89
C VAL A 852 -19.92 -9.02 28.19
N ASN A 853 -19.94 -10.31 28.51
CA ASN A 853 -19.17 -11.35 27.81
C ASN A 853 -20.10 -12.56 27.56
N LEU A 854 -19.78 -13.39 26.58
CA LEU A 854 -20.46 -14.65 26.34
C LEU A 854 -19.51 -15.77 25.90
N ALA A 855 -19.92 -17.00 26.16
CA ALA A 855 -19.13 -18.20 25.84
C ALA A 855 -20.03 -19.38 25.49
N ASP A 856 -20.04 -19.79 24.22
CA ASP A 856 -20.71 -21.01 23.76
C ASP A 856 -19.84 -22.23 24.11
N ASN A 857 -20.32 -23.01 25.09
CA ASN A 857 -19.68 -24.21 25.61
C ASN A 857 -20.33 -25.50 25.11
N SER A 858 -21.28 -25.41 24.16
CA SER A 858 -22.18 -26.50 23.79
C SER A 858 -21.47 -27.74 23.22
N GLU A 859 -20.25 -27.58 22.71
CA GLU A 859 -19.48 -28.63 22.06
C GLU A 859 -18.28 -29.13 22.89
N THR A 860 -18.11 -28.65 24.13
CA THR A 860 -16.96 -28.94 25.01
C THR A 860 -16.86 -30.38 25.48
N ALA A 861 -17.97 -31.13 25.45
CA ALA A 861 -18.00 -32.54 25.85
C ALA A 861 -17.21 -33.47 24.91
N THR A 862 -16.96 -33.04 23.67
CA THR A 862 -16.19 -33.83 22.69
C THR A 862 -14.69 -33.50 22.78
N PRO A 863 -13.80 -34.50 22.98
CA PRO A 863 -12.36 -34.25 23.05
C PRO A 863 -11.79 -33.50 21.83
N GLY A 864 -10.98 -32.47 22.11
CA GLY A 864 -10.37 -31.62 21.10
C GLY A 864 -11.25 -30.48 20.56
N ASN A 865 -12.52 -30.41 20.97
CA ASN A 865 -13.34 -29.20 20.86
C ASN A 865 -13.04 -28.27 22.05
N GLY A 866 -13.56 -27.04 22.03
CA GLY A 866 -13.42 -26.10 23.15
C GLY A 866 -14.59 -25.14 23.24
N VAL A 867 -14.35 -23.97 23.84
CA VAL A 867 -15.35 -22.91 24.08
C VAL A 867 -15.21 -21.78 23.08
N ILE A 868 -16.30 -21.41 22.40
CA ILE A 868 -16.33 -20.28 21.48
C ILE A 868 -16.71 -19.06 22.31
N ALA A 869 -15.72 -18.23 22.64
CA ALA A 869 -15.90 -17.06 23.49
C ALA A 869 -15.84 -15.78 22.67
N THR A 870 -16.23 -14.68 23.31
CA THR A 870 -15.90 -13.35 22.78
C THR A 870 -14.40 -13.10 22.86
N THR A 871 -13.87 -12.33 21.92
CA THR A 871 -12.48 -11.89 21.93
C THR A 871 -12.19 -10.90 23.05
N ALA A 872 -13.15 -10.03 23.35
CA ALA A 872 -13.12 -9.08 24.44
C ALA A 872 -14.54 -8.82 24.97
N ALA A 873 -14.65 -8.59 26.27
CA ALA A 873 -15.90 -8.13 26.87
C ALA A 873 -16.27 -6.74 26.34
N PHE A 874 -17.56 -6.51 26.07
CA PHE A 874 -18.06 -5.20 25.69
C PHE A 874 -18.53 -4.44 26.94
N THR A 875 -18.04 -3.22 27.14
CA THR A 875 -18.37 -2.42 28.32
C THR A 875 -19.18 -1.18 27.95
N PHE A 876 -20.39 -1.08 28.51
CA PHE A 876 -21.14 0.16 28.57
C PHE A 876 -20.60 1.03 29.70
N ASN A 877 -19.86 2.09 29.37
CA ASN A 877 -19.23 2.96 30.38
C ASN A 877 -19.38 4.46 30.12
N GLY A 878 -20.16 4.88 29.12
CA GLY A 878 -20.37 6.31 28.79
C GLY A 878 -19.06 7.10 28.68
N SER A 879 -18.06 6.56 27.97
CA SER A 879 -16.72 7.18 27.82
C SER A 879 -15.96 7.36 29.14
N GLY A 880 -16.26 6.55 30.15
CA GLY A 880 -15.63 6.59 31.47
C GLY A 880 -16.51 7.19 32.58
N SER A 881 -17.63 7.82 32.24
CA SER A 881 -18.57 8.41 33.20
C SER A 881 -19.62 7.43 33.74
N GLY A 882 -19.65 6.19 33.25
CA GLY A 882 -20.71 5.22 33.51
C GLY A 882 -21.90 5.38 32.57
N ILE A 883 -22.87 4.46 32.66
CA ILE A 883 -24.16 4.56 31.98
C ILE A 883 -24.92 5.77 32.54
N ALA A 884 -25.53 6.56 31.65
CA ALA A 884 -26.25 7.76 32.02
C ALA A 884 -27.50 7.46 32.87
N PHE A 885 -27.93 8.45 33.65
CA PHE A 885 -29.23 8.44 34.34
C PHE A 885 -30.20 9.38 33.63
N ASP A 886 -31.50 9.10 33.67
CA ASP A 886 -32.54 9.87 32.99
C ASP A 886 -32.75 11.28 33.56
N ALA A 887 -32.61 11.49 34.88
CA ALA A 887 -32.84 12.78 35.54
C ALA A 887 -31.70 13.24 36.47
N GLY A 888 -30.60 12.48 36.58
CA GLY A 888 -29.43 12.81 37.42
C GLY A 888 -28.84 11.58 38.11
N SER A 889 -27.53 11.59 38.38
CA SER A 889 -26.80 10.46 38.96
C SER A 889 -26.36 10.67 40.42
N GLU A 890 -26.90 11.68 41.11
CA GLU A 890 -26.52 11.97 42.49
C GLU A 890 -27.21 11.01 43.47
N PHE A 891 -26.41 10.39 44.34
CA PHE A 891 -26.87 9.53 45.43
C PHE A 891 -26.68 10.24 46.76
N ARG A 892 -27.70 10.17 47.63
CA ARG A 892 -27.73 10.86 48.92
C ARG A 892 -28.01 9.87 50.05
N PHE A 893 -27.26 9.94 51.15
CA PHE A 893 -27.61 9.19 52.36
C PHE A 893 -28.78 9.87 53.08
N GLY A 894 -29.98 9.31 52.98
CA GLY A 894 -31.20 9.90 53.52
C GLY A 894 -31.56 9.47 54.93
N ARG A 895 -32.36 10.27 55.63
CA ARG A 895 -33.17 9.86 56.78
C ARG A 895 -34.51 10.60 56.77
N LEU A 896 -35.53 10.01 57.36
CA LEU A 896 -36.75 10.74 57.71
C LEU A 896 -36.66 11.18 59.16
N GLN A 897 -36.78 12.49 59.38
CA GLN A 897 -36.95 13.08 60.70
C GLN A 897 -38.43 13.38 60.92
N LEU A 898 -39.03 12.75 61.92
CA LEU A 898 -40.32 13.15 62.47
C LEU A 898 -40.09 13.91 63.78
N LEU A 899 -40.92 14.92 64.03
CA LEU A 899 -40.92 15.65 65.29
C LEU A 899 -42.09 15.20 66.15
N ASN A 900 -41.88 15.14 67.47
CA ASN A 900 -42.96 14.90 68.43
C ASN A 900 -44.04 15.96 68.28
N GLY A 901 -45.30 15.56 68.47
CA GLY A 901 -46.44 16.46 68.42
C GLY A 901 -47.18 16.49 69.73
N PHE A 902 -47.62 17.67 70.11
CA PHE A 902 -48.42 17.91 71.31
C PHE A 902 -49.64 18.73 70.89
N GLY A 903 -50.84 18.29 71.28
CA GLY A 903 -52.06 19.01 70.92
C GLY A 903 -53.30 18.54 71.71
N PRO A 904 -54.40 19.29 71.62
CA PRO A 904 -55.64 18.92 72.28
C PRO A 904 -56.30 17.72 71.61
N GLU A 905 -56.99 16.89 72.39
CA GLU A 905 -57.75 15.71 71.93
C GLU A 905 -58.95 16.02 71.03
N THR A 906 -59.26 17.31 70.80
CA THR A 906 -60.42 17.76 70.02
C THR A 906 -60.08 18.18 68.58
N VAL A 907 -58.80 18.20 68.20
CA VAL A 907 -58.35 18.68 66.88
C VAL A 907 -57.33 17.71 66.29
N PRO A 908 -57.31 17.49 64.96
CA PRO A 908 -56.24 16.72 64.32
C PRO A 908 -54.84 17.27 64.65
N LEU A 909 -53.96 16.41 65.15
CA LEU A 909 -52.57 16.73 65.47
C LEU A 909 -51.69 16.51 64.24
N VAL A 910 -51.00 17.56 63.80
CA VAL A 910 -50.09 17.50 62.65
C VAL A 910 -48.66 17.35 63.15
N LEU A 911 -48.02 16.25 62.77
CA LEU A 911 -46.60 15.99 62.97
C LEU A 911 -45.83 16.46 61.73
N PRO A 912 -44.96 17.48 61.87
CA PRO A 912 -44.04 17.84 60.81
C PRO A 912 -43.04 16.72 60.57
N SER A 913 -42.83 16.40 59.30
CA SER A 913 -41.78 15.48 58.86
C SER A 913 -40.81 16.21 57.93
N SER A 914 -39.52 15.87 58.01
CA SER A 914 -38.47 16.37 57.13
C SER A 914 -37.66 15.17 56.65
N ALA A 915 -37.66 14.89 55.34
CA ALA A 915 -36.64 14.03 54.76
C ALA A 915 -35.36 14.81 54.62
N GLU A 916 -34.31 14.31 55.26
CA GLU A 916 -33.01 14.95 55.32
C GLU A 916 -31.98 14.08 54.62
N TYR A 917 -30.89 14.68 54.18
CA TYR A 917 -29.71 13.97 53.72
C TYR A 917 -28.47 14.47 54.47
N PHE A 918 -27.48 13.58 54.60
CA PHE A 918 -26.19 13.94 55.16
C PHE A 918 -25.37 14.65 54.09
N ASP A 919 -25.00 15.90 54.33
CA ASP A 919 -24.36 16.75 53.33
C ASP A 919 -22.83 16.71 53.39
N SER A 920 -22.16 17.37 52.45
CA SER A 920 -20.70 17.42 52.37
C SER A 920 -20.01 18.13 53.55
N THR A 921 -20.77 18.77 54.44
CA THR A 921 -20.26 19.37 55.68
C THR A 921 -20.48 18.48 56.90
N SER A 922 -20.87 17.22 56.69
CA SER A 922 -21.18 16.25 57.74
C SER A 922 -22.35 16.67 58.63
N THR A 923 -23.35 17.34 58.05
CA THR A 923 -24.57 17.77 58.75
C THR A 923 -25.82 17.29 58.03
N TRP A 924 -26.91 17.13 58.78
CA TRP A 924 -28.21 16.78 58.21
C TRP A 924 -28.91 18.03 57.67
N LYS A 925 -29.32 17.99 56.40
CA LYS A 925 -30.07 19.07 55.74
C LYS A 925 -31.35 18.53 55.14
N THR A 926 -32.43 19.32 55.21
CA THR A 926 -33.69 19.00 54.51
C THR A 926 -33.44 18.84 53.02
N ASN A 927 -33.91 17.73 52.46
CA ASN A 927 -33.77 17.42 51.05
C ASN A 927 -34.87 18.11 50.23
N SER A 928 -34.68 19.40 49.94
CA SER A 928 -35.66 20.19 49.16
C SER A 928 -35.90 19.70 47.74
N ALA A 929 -35.05 18.81 47.21
CA ALA A 929 -35.23 18.19 45.90
C ALA A 929 -36.23 17.00 45.93
N ASP A 930 -36.61 16.51 47.11
CA ASP A 930 -37.63 15.46 47.23
C ASP A 930 -39.03 16.05 47.31
N SER A 931 -39.85 15.89 46.27
CA SER A 931 -41.22 16.44 46.25
C SER A 931 -42.29 15.39 45.98
N CYS A 932 -41.97 14.13 46.27
CA CYS A 932 -42.81 13.03 45.77
C CYS A 932 -42.61 11.70 46.46
N THR A 933 -41.55 11.51 47.26
CA THR A 933 -41.44 10.30 48.05
C THR A 933 -42.67 10.20 48.96
N ALA A 934 -43.35 9.06 48.86
CA ALA A 934 -44.55 8.76 49.61
C ALA A 934 -44.44 7.37 50.24
N PHE A 935 -44.90 7.23 51.47
CA PHE A 935 -44.96 5.95 52.17
C PHE A 935 -46.09 5.95 53.19
N LEU A 936 -46.44 4.75 53.63
CA LEU A 936 -47.51 4.52 54.59
C LEU A 936 -46.94 4.34 55.99
N PHE A 937 -47.57 4.97 56.98
CA PHE A 937 -47.27 4.72 58.38
C PHE A 937 -48.20 3.66 58.96
N ASN A 938 -47.65 2.79 59.79
CA ASN A 938 -48.43 2.00 60.73
C ASN A 938 -48.28 2.63 62.12
N SER A 939 -49.40 2.91 62.77
CA SER A 939 -49.42 3.31 64.18
C SER A 939 -49.49 2.07 65.07
N LYS A 940 -48.67 2.01 66.12
CA LYS A 940 -48.86 1.08 67.24
C LYS A 940 -49.57 1.85 68.36
N ILE A 941 -50.77 1.42 68.73
CA ILE A 941 -51.54 2.09 69.79
C ILE A 941 -51.01 1.63 71.15
N GLU A 942 -50.49 2.55 71.94
CA GLU A 942 -50.11 2.29 73.34
C GLU A 942 -50.93 3.16 74.29
N THR A 943 -52.04 2.59 74.78
CA THR A 943 -52.86 3.02 75.94
C THR A 943 -53.55 4.40 75.91
N GLY A 944 -54.83 4.41 76.35
CA GLY A 944 -55.57 5.61 76.78
C GLY A 944 -56.34 6.40 75.70
N ILE A 945 -56.00 6.29 74.41
CA ILE A 945 -56.75 6.95 73.32
C ILE A 945 -56.97 5.99 72.15
N THR A 946 -58.20 5.96 71.64
CA THR A 946 -58.52 5.32 70.36
C THR A 946 -58.39 6.36 69.26
N VAL A 947 -57.62 6.07 68.19
CA VAL A 947 -57.47 6.96 67.04
C VAL A 947 -58.31 6.37 65.90
N SER A 948 -59.38 7.07 65.48
CA SER A 948 -60.20 6.60 64.36
C SER A 948 -59.66 7.21 63.06
N SER A 949 -59.34 6.33 62.12
CA SER A 949 -58.75 6.57 60.79
C SER A 949 -57.23 6.83 60.77
N ILE A 950 -56.47 5.73 60.68
CA ILE A 950 -55.26 5.67 59.86
C ILE A 950 -55.32 4.35 59.05
N PRO A 951 -56.13 4.32 57.99
CA PRO A 951 -55.62 3.78 56.73
C PRO A 951 -56.06 4.62 55.51
N PRO A 952 -55.13 5.04 54.64
CA PRO A 952 -53.72 5.34 54.84
C PRO A 952 -53.48 6.86 54.85
N ALA A 953 -52.90 7.42 55.92
CA ALA A 953 -52.29 8.74 55.83
C ALA A 953 -51.00 8.59 55.02
N THR A 954 -51.12 8.65 53.70
CA THR A 954 -49.96 8.73 52.81
C THR A 954 -49.19 10.00 53.17
N LEU A 955 -47.99 9.85 53.74
CA LEU A 955 -47.10 10.99 53.91
C LEU A 955 -46.41 11.22 52.58
N GLN A 956 -46.89 12.17 51.80
CA GLN A 956 -46.22 12.63 50.60
C GLN A 956 -45.36 13.86 50.92
N LEU A 957 -44.09 13.80 50.54
CA LEU A 957 -43.18 14.92 50.72
C LEU A 957 -43.38 15.98 49.63
N SER A 958 -43.17 17.24 49.98
CA SER A 958 -43.11 18.40 49.10
C SER A 958 -41.92 19.24 49.55
N ALA A 959 -40.91 19.41 48.68
CA ALA A 959 -39.65 20.07 49.02
C ALA A 959 -38.99 19.54 50.31
N GLY A 960 -38.97 18.23 50.49
CA GLY A 960 -38.38 17.51 51.62
C GLY A 960 -39.24 17.53 52.87
N GLN A 961 -40.40 18.20 52.86
CA GLN A 961 -41.27 18.33 54.03
C GLN A 961 -42.59 17.58 53.83
N GLY A 962 -43.12 17.03 54.90
CA GLY A 962 -44.42 16.37 54.90
C GLY A 962 -45.16 16.65 56.20
N ARG A 963 -46.43 16.27 56.23
CA ARG A 963 -47.31 16.42 57.38
C ARG A 963 -48.05 15.11 57.63
N LEU A 964 -47.75 14.45 58.74
CA LEU A 964 -48.51 13.29 59.20
C LEU A 964 -49.61 13.80 60.14
N THR A 965 -50.86 13.63 59.77
CA THR A 965 -52.00 14.11 60.57
C THR A 965 -52.65 12.96 61.31
N LEU A 966 -52.76 13.08 62.63
CA LEU A 966 -53.40 12.11 63.51
C LEU A 966 -54.73 12.68 64.01
N THR A 967 -55.83 11.95 63.77
CA THR A 967 -57.16 12.39 64.20
C THR A 967 -57.66 11.52 65.35
N PRO A 968 -57.95 12.09 66.53
CA PRO A 968 -58.54 11.36 67.65
C PRO A 968 -59.87 10.70 67.25
N ALA A 969 -60.18 9.49 67.73
CA ALA A 969 -61.55 8.97 67.64
C ALA A 969 -62.49 9.81 68.50
N THR A 970 -63.76 9.89 68.13
CA THR A 970 -64.81 10.53 68.94
C THR A 970 -64.68 10.15 70.41
N ASP A 971 -64.76 11.15 71.28
CA ASP A 971 -64.36 11.07 72.68
C ASP A 971 -64.95 9.84 73.40
N SER A 972 -64.10 9.13 74.13
CA SER A 972 -64.50 8.11 75.10
C SER A 972 -64.46 8.65 76.53
N GLY A 973 -64.42 9.96 76.73
CA GLY A 973 -64.30 10.61 78.04
C GLY A 973 -62.97 10.42 78.79
N ASP A 974 -61.87 10.07 78.10
CA ASP A 974 -60.54 9.88 78.72
C ASP A 974 -59.68 11.18 78.66
N PRO A 975 -58.93 11.56 79.71
CA PRO A 975 -58.30 12.88 79.87
C PRO A 975 -56.94 13.07 79.16
N GLY A 976 -56.60 12.23 78.18
CA GLY A 976 -55.36 12.30 77.40
C GLY A 976 -54.63 10.97 77.23
N GLY A 977 -53.75 10.88 76.23
CA GLY A 977 -53.03 9.65 75.87
C GLY A 977 -51.87 9.89 74.90
N THR A 978 -50.94 8.93 74.83
CA THR A 978 -49.74 8.98 73.97
C THR A 978 -49.84 7.93 72.87
N VAL A 979 -49.50 8.31 71.64
CA VAL A 979 -49.41 7.40 70.50
C VAL A 979 -47.95 7.32 70.06
N ALA A 980 -47.39 6.12 70.07
CA ALA A 980 -46.06 5.85 69.53
C ALA A 980 -46.17 5.52 68.03
N ILE A 981 -45.39 6.22 67.22
CA ILE A 981 -45.32 6.00 65.78
C ILE A 981 -44.05 5.24 65.47
N ASP A 982 -44.22 4.07 64.87
CA ASP A 982 -43.14 3.22 64.43
C ASP A 982 -42.74 3.54 62.98
N TYR A 983 -41.45 3.39 62.70
CA TYR A 983 -40.84 3.50 61.38
C TYR A 983 -40.92 2.18 60.58
N ALA A 984 -41.60 1.14 61.08
CA ALA A 984 -41.66 -0.21 60.48
C ALA A 984 -42.01 -0.28 58.98
N ASN A 985 -42.77 0.67 58.44
CA ASN A 985 -43.14 0.73 57.01
C ASN A 985 -42.38 1.81 56.22
N ILE A 986 -41.44 2.50 56.85
CA ILE A 986 -40.59 3.46 56.16
C ILE A 986 -39.56 2.69 55.35
N PRO A 987 -39.32 3.08 54.09
CA PRO A 987 -38.30 2.44 53.30
C PRO A 987 -36.95 2.48 54.00
N VAL A 988 -36.19 1.37 53.95
CA VAL A 988 -34.90 1.22 54.65
C VAL A 988 -33.93 2.37 54.37
N TRP A 989 -33.98 2.92 53.15
CA TRP A 989 -33.17 4.05 52.69
C TRP A 989 -33.53 5.42 53.30
N LEU A 990 -34.58 5.51 54.10
CA LEU A 990 -34.97 6.68 54.90
C LEU A 990 -35.04 6.38 56.40
N LEU A 991 -34.68 5.18 56.87
CA LEU A 991 -34.70 4.90 58.31
C LEU A 991 -33.66 5.75 59.05
N PRO A 992 -34.04 6.41 60.16
CA PRO A 992 -33.11 7.12 61.04
C PRO A 992 -32.24 6.15 61.85
N ALA A 993 -31.21 6.67 62.51
CA ALA A 993 -30.36 5.87 63.40
C ALA A 993 -31.10 5.48 64.70
N GLY A 994 -31.15 4.18 65.01
CA GLY A 994 -31.79 3.61 66.21
C GLY A 994 -33.31 3.38 66.09
N SER A 995 -33.91 2.70 67.08
CA SER A 995 -35.37 2.52 67.17
C SER A 995 -36.04 3.82 67.64
N ALA A 996 -36.07 4.84 66.80
CA ALA A 996 -36.70 6.10 67.13
C ALA A 996 -38.23 5.93 67.05
N THR A 997 -38.91 5.71 68.16
CA THR A 997 -40.37 5.93 68.23
C THR A 997 -40.63 7.42 68.36
N VAL A 998 -41.55 7.97 67.57
CA VAL A 998 -41.99 9.38 67.72
C VAL A 998 -43.27 9.39 68.54
N GLU A 999 -43.33 10.30 69.52
CA GLU A 999 -44.47 10.41 70.41
C GLU A 999 -45.42 11.53 69.95
N ALA A 1000 -46.68 11.18 69.82
CA ALA A 1000 -47.79 12.11 69.68
C ALA A 1000 -48.63 12.08 70.96
N VAL A 1001 -48.64 13.20 71.69
CA VAL A 1001 -49.34 13.30 72.97
C VAL A 1001 -50.59 14.17 72.81
N PHE A 1002 -51.74 13.61 73.16
CA PHE A 1002 -53.02 14.30 73.21
C PHE A 1002 -53.43 14.56 74.66
N GLY A 1003 -53.82 15.79 74.99
CA GLY A 1003 -54.35 16.10 76.32
C GLY A 1003 -54.66 17.57 76.56
N ILE A 1004 -55.26 17.88 77.73
CA ILE A 1004 -55.62 19.23 78.16
C ILE A 1004 -54.46 19.85 78.98
N TYR A 1005 -53.71 20.79 78.40
CA TYR A 1005 -52.66 21.51 79.14
C TYR A 1005 -53.24 22.71 79.91
N ARG A 1006 -52.89 22.84 81.20
CA ARG A 1006 -53.26 23.96 82.07
C ARG A 1006 -51.99 24.70 82.55
N GLY A 1007 -51.71 25.89 82.01
CA GLY A 1007 -50.72 26.82 82.57
C GLY A 1007 -49.27 26.70 82.05
N ASN A 1008 -48.36 27.39 82.74
CA ASN A 1008 -47.01 27.89 82.36
C ASN A 1008 -45.93 26.91 81.81
N ASP A 1009 -46.31 25.82 81.15
CA ASP A 1009 -45.37 24.99 80.40
C ASP A 1009 -45.23 25.42 78.93
N ARG A 1010 -44.02 25.23 78.39
CA ARG A 1010 -43.45 25.83 77.18
C ARG A 1010 -44.45 25.97 76.00
N ILE A 1011 -44.72 27.22 75.63
CA ILE A 1011 -45.46 27.63 74.43
C ILE A 1011 -44.66 27.22 73.18
N ILE A 1012 -45.19 26.32 72.34
CA ILE A 1012 -44.52 25.88 71.09
C ILE A 1012 -45.38 26.07 69.83
N ASN A 1013 -46.61 26.62 69.90
CA ASN A 1013 -47.30 27.10 68.69
C ASN A 1013 -48.30 28.26 68.94
N TRP A 1014 -48.14 29.36 68.20
CA TRP A 1014 -48.95 30.59 68.28
C TRP A 1014 -50.28 30.46 67.51
N ARG A 1015 -51.17 29.55 67.95
CA ARG A 1015 -52.58 29.56 67.50
C ARG A 1015 -53.60 29.52 68.64
N GLU A 1016 -53.17 29.60 69.89
CA GLU A 1016 -54.07 29.61 71.06
C GLU A 1016 -54.37 31.01 71.63
N ILE A 1017 -54.36 32.05 70.79
CA ILE A 1017 -54.93 33.34 71.19
C ILE A 1017 -55.83 33.79 70.06
N LEU A 1018 -57.12 33.46 70.19
CA LEU A 1018 -58.30 34.28 69.88
C LEU A 1018 -59.52 33.35 69.86
N LYS A 1019 -60.29 33.40 70.94
CA LYS A 1019 -61.73 33.16 70.90
C LYS A 1019 -62.40 34.50 70.57
#